data_AF-A0ABD3FM39-F1
#
_entry.id   AF-A0ABD3FM39-F1
#
_cell.length_a   1.000
_cell.length_b   1.000
_cell.length_c   1.000
_cell.angle_alpha   90.00
_cell.angle_beta   90.00
_cell.angle_gamma   90.00
#
_symmetry.space_group_name_H-M   'P 1'
#
loop_
_entity.id
_entity.type
_entity.pdbx_description
1 polymer ?
#
loop_
_entity_poly.entity_id
_entity_poly.type
_entity_poly.pdbx_seq_one_letter_code
_entity_poly.pdbx_strand_id
1 'polypeptide(L)'
;MASHRLLPFLALCSVLLTGLFVYDVTSTKKYESACEMTWSWPVYSPVTWRSAPSHPKYALYRVDMKVERDSLSGVPVLFVPGHMGSYKQARSLSRHLWDTDNTLFDLFALDFDEEPTGLNGNFITDQATYLNDVVRSILRQYKKQNKKSSKKIVIPDSVVIVAHSMGGIVARTAELLPNYKKKSIQHVVALGVPYENPPFPLDAELNAVYERMHAKKAKNDDVVYVSVAGGHKDTLVQTSLTSVDTLADPSRAFVALASAIPTVHTPVDHFCLLWCHQLLKAVAESLYKAVDLETRELVNNPSVRLAIAKEVLFGTGGADGDEVDFTLNVTLHRDYVQNGYYPGEYAEYALLLPQFLTNLLRTKFVTVVVVMYALALQIFYAQVAQWQTRFNLQATSSPQDLSQESFPSFSSMLHPAAHAPAFLKNAVTLASSAFHGRSFLGLSKTTTLIAAVFTLGAAAAAGYFGFTQVISSGQGADSLVAPATVAVEFILLYAYALGLLYALAKLFSLLQRFVVSPIVSVLDNVTDSLKLRRWMIIIIIHAAVQLLGHINSLSSVDSSKLLGLLVLSSFLVFALFLLALGGSNDGTLDQQRMQRSLFAVMCLSIFPWVGKVAYFVGIVRFPPSELSNDLLVESGSYVFILGLFAYLISLSLDGMIPLPPTAFFGASSGQDAASAYGKSSSSSASGVKITAENCPKCIFEDGGPGAVLVEYNDKTTCRVVAGKTGEVVYVGPTFRVVSCDCVYQFKNSRDFCDFCIRSCRLCGGGNGNFQEAAKYKDFLEESKVDLAMHSLVPMVFQICAAVQVTYGFHRAYLSFYLTPACVVVLIIYHVVLRHPIEARRLKNKQRKKTTKKKKSASKSKSKTTTTSNTSSTTNETTTRNKKKKKRKSGTSSTSSASPLIEEVSASS
;
A
#
# COMPACT_ATOMS: atom_id res chain seq x y z
N MET A 1 -24.75 27.60 -12.03
CA MET A 1 -24.81 27.47 -10.56
C MET A 1 -24.77 26.02 -10.09
N ALA A 2 -25.72 25.14 -10.47
CA ALA A 2 -25.83 23.76 -9.93
C ALA A 2 -24.53 22.92 -9.94
N SER A 3 -23.73 22.96 -11.02
CA SER A 3 -22.50 22.17 -11.17
C SER A 3 -21.45 22.39 -10.06
N HIS A 4 -21.39 23.58 -9.46
CA HIS A 4 -20.45 23.86 -8.36
C HIS A 4 -20.92 23.34 -6.99
N ARG A 5 -22.18 22.91 -6.88
CA ARG A 5 -22.78 22.46 -5.60
C ARG A 5 -22.77 20.93 -5.42
N LEU A 6 -22.58 20.11 -6.47
CA LEU A 6 -22.58 18.65 -6.34
C LEU A 6 -21.50 18.16 -5.37
N LEU A 7 -20.22 18.48 -5.61
CA LEU A 7 -19.14 17.89 -4.82
C LEU A 7 -19.21 18.29 -3.33
N PRO A 8 -19.54 19.55 -2.96
CA PRO A 8 -19.88 19.89 -1.58
C PRO A 8 -21.10 19.14 -1.02
N PHE A 9 -22.14 18.90 -1.82
CA PHE A 9 -23.33 18.15 -1.40
C PHE A 9 -23.02 16.66 -1.18
N LEU A 10 -22.36 15.99 -2.12
CA LEU A 10 -21.90 14.60 -1.95
C LEU A 10 -20.94 14.48 -0.77
N ALA A 11 -20.04 15.45 -0.55
CA ALA A 11 -19.17 15.46 0.61
C ALA A 11 -19.95 15.60 1.92
N LEU A 12 -20.96 16.48 1.97
CA LEU A 12 -21.84 16.63 3.14
C LEU A 12 -22.63 15.34 3.40
N CYS A 13 -23.22 14.74 2.37
CA CYS A 13 -23.94 13.47 2.48
C CYS A 13 -23.01 12.32 2.89
N SER A 14 -21.80 12.23 2.35
CA SER A 14 -20.82 11.23 2.76
C SER A 14 -20.36 11.43 4.20
N VAL A 15 -20.03 12.65 4.63
CA VAL A 15 -19.62 12.92 6.01
C VAL A 15 -20.76 12.66 7.01
N LEU A 16 -22.00 13.04 6.66
CA LEU A 16 -23.19 12.71 7.45
C LEU A 16 -23.39 11.19 7.53
N LEU A 17 -23.29 10.49 6.40
CA LEU A 17 -23.43 9.04 6.33
C LEU A 17 -22.33 8.30 7.13
N THR A 18 -21.07 8.77 7.07
CA THR A 18 -20.00 8.26 7.94
C THR A 18 -20.30 8.54 9.41
N GLY A 19 -20.81 9.73 9.75
CA GLY A 19 -21.19 10.08 11.12
C GLY A 19 -22.31 9.20 11.68
N LEU A 20 -23.35 8.96 10.88
CA LEU A 20 -24.46 8.05 11.22
C LEU A 20 -23.99 6.60 11.32
N PHE A 21 -23.14 6.12 10.40
CA PHE A 21 -22.57 4.78 10.49
C PHE A 21 -21.68 4.59 11.72
N VAL A 22 -20.88 5.60 12.09
CA VAL A 22 -20.09 5.59 13.32
C VAL A 22 -21.01 5.63 14.55
N TYR A 23 -22.07 6.43 14.54
CA TYR A 23 -23.08 6.43 15.60
C TYR A 23 -23.68 5.02 15.76
N ASP A 24 -24.18 4.42 14.68
CA ASP A 24 -24.79 3.09 14.65
C ASP A 24 -23.83 2.01 15.17
N VAL A 25 -22.57 1.99 14.71
CA VAL A 25 -21.53 1.09 15.23
C VAL A 25 -21.25 1.32 16.73
N THR A 26 -21.37 2.56 17.24
CA THR A 26 -21.28 2.80 18.70
C THR A 26 -22.56 2.46 19.46
N SER A 27 -23.75 2.53 18.84
CA SER A 27 -25.02 2.08 19.43
C SER A 27 -24.99 0.56 19.60
N THR A 28 -24.68 -0.16 18.53
CA THR A 28 -24.46 -1.62 18.51
C THR A 28 -23.45 -2.08 19.57
N LYS A 29 -22.35 -1.34 19.78
CA LYS A 29 -21.37 -1.66 20.83
C LYS A 29 -21.88 -1.38 22.27
N LYS A 30 -22.76 -0.39 22.44
CA LYS A 30 -23.32 0.00 23.75
C LYS A 30 -24.54 -0.83 24.16
N TYR A 31 -25.29 -1.36 23.20
CA TYR A 31 -26.43 -2.25 23.44
C TYR A 31 -26.02 -3.35 24.43
N GLU A 32 -26.74 -3.46 25.55
CA GLU A 32 -26.37 -4.37 26.63
C GLU A 32 -26.51 -5.83 26.18
N SER A 33 -25.70 -6.73 26.72
CA SER A 33 -25.90 -8.16 26.49
C SER A 33 -26.37 -8.77 27.81
N ALA A 34 -27.44 -9.56 27.78
CA ALA A 34 -27.89 -10.37 28.92
C ALA A 34 -26.93 -11.53 29.25
N CYS A 35 -25.81 -11.60 28.53
CA CYS A 35 -24.75 -12.55 28.72
C CYS A 35 -24.05 -12.40 30.08
N GLU A 36 -24.04 -13.48 30.87
CA GLU A 36 -23.39 -13.50 32.18
C GLU A 36 -21.88 -13.80 32.08
N MET A 37 -21.12 -13.33 33.07
CA MET A 37 -19.66 -13.49 33.12
C MET A 37 -19.25 -14.88 33.63
N THR A 38 -18.48 -15.65 32.84
CA THR A 38 -17.92 -16.93 33.30
C THR A 38 -16.76 -16.73 34.28
N TRP A 39 -17.06 -16.77 35.58
CA TRP A 39 -16.06 -16.73 36.66
C TRP A 39 -15.27 -18.04 36.73
N SER A 40 -13.94 -17.94 36.79
CA SER A 40 -13.03 -19.08 36.62
C SER A 40 -11.72 -18.94 37.37
N TRP A 41 -11.12 -20.08 37.74
CA TRP A 41 -9.82 -20.19 38.44
C TRP A 41 -8.86 -21.08 37.65
N PRO A 42 -8.46 -20.68 36.43
CA PRO A 42 -7.60 -21.48 35.56
C PRO A 42 -6.16 -21.57 36.10
N VAL A 43 -5.58 -22.76 36.03
CA VAL A 43 -4.15 -23.00 36.21
C VAL A 43 -3.54 -23.25 34.84
N TYR A 44 -2.56 -22.42 34.45
CA TYR A 44 -1.90 -22.48 33.14
C TYR A 44 -0.50 -23.09 33.28
N SER A 45 -0.38 -24.38 33.05
CA SER A 45 0.89 -25.10 33.15
C SER A 45 1.59 -25.19 31.79
N PRO A 46 2.81 -24.64 31.62
CA PRO A 46 3.55 -24.77 30.37
C PRO A 46 3.94 -26.22 30.10
N VAL A 47 3.71 -26.70 28.88
CA VAL A 47 3.87 -28.12 28.54
C VAL A 47 5.35 -28.47 28.25
N THR A 48 6.04 -28.93 29.29
CA THR A 48 7.49 -29.26 29.29
C THR A 48 7.82 -30.69 28.82
N TRP A 49 6.93 -31.37 28.09
CA TRP A 49 7.17 -32.74 27.65
C TRP A 49 8.35 -32.84 26.67
N ARG A 50 9.19 -33.88 26.78
CA ARG A 50 10.24 -34.20 25.77
C ARG A 50 9.74 -34.43 24.33
N SER A 51 8.42 -34.47 24.12
CA SER A 51 7.78 -34.57 22.80
C SER A 51 7.14 -33.27 22.33
N ALA A 52 7.09 -32.22 23.17
CA ALA A 52 6.54 -30.92 22.81
C ALA A 52 7.38 -30.27 21.71
N PRO A 53 6.77 -29.64 20.69
CA PRO A 53 7.53 -28.90 19.68
C PRO A 53 8.16 -27.66 20.33
N SER A 54 9.49 -27.60 20.31
CA SER A 54 10.25 -26.41 20.67
C SER A 54 10.09 -25.37 19.56
N HIS A 55 9.59 -24.18 19.89
CA HIS A 55 9.44 -23.07 18.96
C HIS A 55 9.97 -21.78 19.62
N PRO A 56 10.67 -20.89 18.90
CA PRO A 56 11.22 -19.66 19.49
C PRO A 56 10.14 -18.65 19.91
N LYS A 57 8.91 -18.82 19.38
CA LYS A 57 7.80 -17.85 19.55
C LYS A 57 6.53 -18.43 20.18
N TYR A 58 6.22 -19.70 19.95
CA TYR A 58 4.92 -20.29 20.28
C TYR A 58 5.05 -21.28 21.43
N ALA A 59 4.01 -21.38 22.25
CA ALA A 59 3.97 -22.29 23.38
C ALA A 59 2.66 -23.07 23.45
N LEU A 60 2.67 -24.13 24.26
CA LEU A 60 1.53 -24.96 24.59
C LEU A 60 1.36 -24.96 26.11
N TYR A 61 0.15 -24.66 26.57
CA TYR A 61 -0.23 -24.75 27.98
C TYR A 61 -1.29 -25.83 28.18
N ARG A 62 -1.23 -26.54 29.30
CA ARG A 62 -2.39 -27.25 29.87
C ARG A 62 -3.24 -26.22 30.64
N VAL A 63 -4.55 -26.38 30.61
CA VAL A 63 -5.50 -25.54 31.33
C VAL A 63 -6.34 -26.42 32.27
N ASP A 64 -5.94 -26.45 33.54
CA ASP A 64 -6.69 -27.11 34.61
C ASP A 64 -7.45 -26.06 35.45
N MET A 65 -8.29 -26.51 36.40
CA MET A 65 -9.11 -25.65 37.26
C MET A 65 -8.78 -25.87 38.74
N LYS A 66 -8.55 -24.78 39.46
CA LYS A 66 -8.14 -24.69 40.88
C LYS A 66 -6.76 -25.28 41.20
N VAL A 67 -6.44 -26.47 40.68
CA VAL A 67 -5.18 -27.20 40.92
C VAL A 67 -4.75 -27.90 39.63
N GLU A 68 -3.43 -27.99 39.40
CA GLU A 68 -2.84 -28.79 38.32
C GLU A 68 -3.08 -30.30 38.51
N ARG A 69 -3.26 -31.05 37.41
CA ARG A 69 -3.43 -32.51 37.43
C ARG A 69 -2.16 -33.25 36.97
N ASP A 70 -1.78 -34.33 37.66
CA ASP A 70 -0.57 -35.11 37.33
C ASP A 70 -0.66 -35.95 36.04
N SER A 71 -1.87 -36.38 35.66
CA SER A 71 -2.11 -37.32 34.56
C SER A 71 -3.00 -36.73 33.46
N LEU A 72 -2.94 -37.32 32.27
CA LEU A 72 -3.96 -37.18 31.22
C LEU A 72 -4.84 -38.43 31.25
N SER A 73 -6.15 -38.27 31.17
CA SER A 73 -7.16 -39.34 31.33
C SER A 73 -8.54 -38.99 30.76
N GLY A 74 -8.68 -37.83 30.12
CA GLY A 74 -9.89 -37.39 29.43
C GLY A 74 -9.69 -37.29 27.91
N VAL A 75 -10.70 -36.79 27.22
CA VAL A 75 -10.63 -36.42 25.81
C VAL A 75 -9.77 -35.16 25.67
N PRO A 76 -8.73 -35.16 24.81
CA PRO A 76 -7.90 -34.00 24.58
C PRO A 76 -8.65 -32.94 23.78
N VAL A 77 -8.77 -31.75 24.36
CA VAL A 77 -9.33 -30.55 23.72
C VAL A 77 -8.21 -29.52 23.58
N LEU A 78 -8.13 -28.83 22.44
CA LEU A 78 -7.12 -27.82 22.18
C LEU A 78 -7.78 -26.50 21.76
N PHE A 79 -7.61 -25.49 22.60
CA PHE A 79 -8.03 -24.12 22.30
C PHE A 79 -7.02 -23.43 21.37
N VAL A 80 -7.52 -22.80 20.31
CA VAL A 80 -6.74 -22.09 19.30
C VAL A 80 -7.18 -20.62 19.24
N PRO A 81 -6.37 -19.66 19.72
CA PRO A 81 -6.73 -18.24 19.72
C PRO A 81 -6.68 -17.63 18.31
N GLY A 82 -7.33 -16.47 18.16
CA GLY A 82 -7.37 -15.72 16.91
C GLY A 82 -6.40 -14.53 16.83
N HIS A 83 -6.73 -13.58 15.96
CA HIS A 83 -5.96 -12.34 15.75
C HIS A 83 -5.82 -11.57 17.08
N MET A 84 -4.58 -11.35 17.50
CA MET A 84 -4.21 -10.73 18.78
C MET A 84 -4.81 -11.44 20.00
N GLY A 85 -5.06 -12.75 19.88
CA GLY A 85 -5.63 -13.59 20.92
C GLY A 85 -4.57 -14.26 21.81
N SER A 86 -4.92 -14.41 23.08
CA SER A 86 -4.07 -15.01 24.11
C SER A 86 -4.58 -16.39 24.50
N TYR A 87 -3.70 -17.34 24.82
CA TYR A 87 -4.08 -18.68 25.32
C TYR A 87 -5.02 -18.61 26.55
N LYS A 88 -4.96 -17.52 27.30
CA LYS A 88 -5.79 -17.22 28.49
C LYS A 88 -7.29 -17.08 28.17
N GLN A 89 -7.65 -16.92 26.90
CA GLN A 89 -9.04 -16.91 26.44
C GLN A 89 -9.74 -18.27 26.68
N ALA A 90 -8.99 -19.37 26.79
CA ALA A 90 -9.51 -20.71 27.09
C ALA A 90 -10.19 -20.85 28.47
N ARG A 91 -9.98 -19.91 29.42
CA ARG A 91 -10.42 -20.03 30.83
C ARG A 91 -11.90 -20.36 31.01
N SER A 92 -12.73 -19.79 30.16
CA SER A 92 -14.19 -19.79 30.31
C SER A 92 -14.76 -21.12 29.83
N LEU A 93 -14.30 -21.61 28.67
CA LEU A 93 -14.58 -22.97 28.20
C LEU A 93 -14.08 -24.02 29.20
N SER A 94 -12.84 -23.87 29.69
CA SER A 94 -12.25 -24.73 30.71
C SER A 94 -13.12 -24.87 31.97
N ARG A 95 -13.72 -23.75 32.41
CA ARG A 95 -14.60 -23.68 33.57
C ARG A 95 -15.86 -24.53 33.39
N HIS A 96 -16.50 -24.47 32.22
CA HIS A 96 -17.72 -25.22 31.91
C HIS A 96 -17.44 -26.70 31.63
N LEU A 97 -16.35 -27.03 30.92
CA LEU A 97 -15.92 -28.42 30.73
C LEU A 97 -15.59 -29.13 32.07
N TRP A 98 -15.13 -28.37 33.07
CA TRP A 98 -14.91 -28.88 34.43
C TRP A 98 -16.21 -29.03 35.24
N ASP A 99 -17.26 -28.24 34.95
CA ASP A 99 -18.58 -28.41 35.58
C ASP A 99 -19.33 -29.64 35.04
N THR A 100 -19.09 -30.06 33.79
CA THR A 100 -19.74 -31.26 33.22
C THR A 100 -19.10 -32.56 33.72
N ASP A 101 -17.77 -32.70 33.67
CA ASP A 101 -16.99 -33.70 34.43
C ASP A 101 -15.54 -33.19 34.56
N ASN A 102 -15.10 -32.96 35.80
CA ASN A 102 -13.77 -32.43 36.15
C ASN A 102 -12.57 -33.32 35.74
N THR A 103 -12.82 -34.52 35.21
CA THR A 103 -11.85 -35.46 34.66
C THR A 103 -12.06 -35.79 33.17
N LEU A 104 -13.23 -35.53 32.57
CA LEU A 104 -13.55 -35.99 31.21
C LEU A 104 -12.76 -35.27 30.13
N PHE A 105 -12.33 -34.04 30.39
CA PHE A 105 -11.59 -33.24 29.42
C PHE A 105 -10.18 -32.89 29.92
N ASP A 106 -9.22 -33.02 29.00
CA ASP A 106 -7.86 -32.51 29.15
C ASP A 106 -7.68 -31.36 28.17
N LEU A 107 -7.94 -30.14 28.66
CA LEU A 107 -7.87 -28.94 27.86
C LEU A 107 -6.43 -28.41 27.79
N PHE A 108 -6.04 -28.07 26.57
CA PHE A 108 -4.82 -27.38 26.23
C PHE A 108 -5.15 -26.06 25.55
N ALA A 109 -4.20 -25.12 25.54
CA ALA A 109 -4.33 -23.86 24.80
C ALA A 109 -3.00 -23.52 24.11
N LEU A 110 -3.11 -23.09 22.83
CA LEU A 110 -1.98 -22.56 22.07
C LEU A 110 -1.72 -21.10 22.44
N ASP A 111 -0.44 -20.75 22.55
CA ASP A 111 0.05 -19.39 22.66
C ASP A 111 0.77 -19.02 21.37
N PHE A 112 0.22 -18.04 20.65
CA PHE A 112 0.77 -17.50 19.41
C PHE A 112 1.43 -16.12 19.61
N ASP A 113 1.75 -15.72 20.84
CA ASP A 113 2.35 -14.40 21.16
C ASP A 113 1.48 -13.22 20.66
N GLU A 114 0.15 -13.39 20.70
CA GLU A 114 -0.85 -12.37 20.36
C GLU A 114 -0.61 -11.76 18.96
N GLU A 115 -0.23 -12.60 17.99
CA GLU A 115 0.04 -12.18 16.62
C GLU A 115 -1.19 -11.62 15.88
N PRO A 116 -1.01 -10.61 15.00
CA PRO A 116 -2.09 -10.02 14.23
C PRO A 116 -2.46 -10.87 13.01
N THR A 117 -2.72 -12.17 13.20
CA THR A 117 -2.98 -13.21 12.18
C THR A 117 -3.89 -12.76 11.03
N GLY A 118 -4.96 -12.01 11.34
CA GLY A 118 -5.92 -11.47 10.36
C GLY A 118 -5.39 -10.41 9.39
N LEU A 119 -4.10 -10.04 9.42
CA LEU A 119 -3.50 -9.04 8.54
C LEU A 119 -2.49 -9.60 7.51
N ASN A 120 -1.99 -10.83 7.67
CA ASN A 120 -0.97 -11.41 6.79
C ASN A 120 -1.03 -12.95 6.83
N GLY A 121 -1.08 -13.59 5.66
CA GLY A 121 -1.22 -15.04 5.54
C GLY A 121 -0.02 -15.87 6.02
N ASN A 122 1.17 -15.27 6.12
CA ASN A 122 2.37 -15.94 6.64
C ASN A 122 2.12 -16.46 8.07
N PHE A 123 1.55 -15.61 8.94
CA PHE A 123 1.19 -15.98 10.32
C PHE A 123 0.27 -17.21 10.39
N ILE A 124 -0.71 -17.33 9.48
CA ILE A 124 -1.63 -18.47 9.45
C ILE A 124 -0.85 -19.77 9.17
N THR A 125 0.08 -19.72 8.21
CA THR A 125 0.88 -20.89 7.81
C THR A 125 1.83 -21.34 8.94
N ASP A 126 2.48 -20.40 9.62
CA ASP A 126 3.36 -20.69 10.76
C ASP A 126 2.59 -21.27 11.96
N GLN A 127 1.47 -20.62 12.33
CA GLN A 127 0.58 -21.07 13.40
C GLN A 127 -0.04 -22.44 13.11
N ALA A 128 -0.42 -22.71 11.86
CA ALA A 128 -0.99 -23.99 11.42
C ALA A 128 0.05 -25.11 11.41
N THR A 129 1.30 -24.80 11.05
CA THR A 129 2.42 -25.74 11.11
C THR A 129 2.68 -26.17 12.57
N TYR A 130 2.71 -25.22 13.50
CA TYR A 130 2.89 -25.48 14.93
C TYR A 130 1.71 -26.26 15.55
N LEU A 131 0.46 -25.91 15.19
CA LEU A 131 -0.75 -26.63 15.61
C LEU A 131 -0.67 -28.13 15.25
N ASN A 132 -0.26 -28.47 14.03
CA ASN A 132 -0.09 -29.86 13.61
C ASN A 132 0.96 -30.62 14.45
N ASP A 133 2.07 -29.96 14.80
CA ASP A 133 3.13 -30.57 15.61
C ASP A 133 2.72 -30.70 17.08
N VAL A 134 1.93 -29.75 17.62
CA VAL A 134 1.29 -29.82 18.94
C VAL A 134 0.28 -30.97 19.02
N VAL A 135 -0.64 -31.08 18.06
CA VAL A 135 -1.62 -32.19 18.00
C VAL A 135 -0.89 -33.54 17.96
N ARG A 136 0.19 -33.64 17.16
CA ARG A 136 1.04 -34.84 17.12
C ARG A 136 1.74 -35.11 18.47
N SER A 137 2.08 -34.07 19.22
CA SER A 137 2.71 -34.18 20.54
C SER A 137 1.75 -34.67 21.62
N ILE A 138 0.54 -34.10 21.70
CA ILE A 138 -0.52 -34.51 22.62
C ILE A 138 -0.79 -36.01 22.43
N LEU A 139 -1.09 -36.43 21.21
CA LEU A 139 -1.39 -37.84 20.89
C LEU A 139 -0.19 -38.79 21.15
N ARG A 140 1.05 -38.30 21.10
CA ARG A 140 2.26 -39.05 21.52
C ARG A 140 2.37 -39.18 23.05
N GLN A 141 1.98 -38.15 23.81
CA GLN A 141 2.06 -38.16 25.27
C GLN A 141 1.05 -39.13 25.89
N TYR A 142 -0.20 -39.21 25.40
CA TYR A 142 -1.17 -40.25 25.81
C TYR A 142 -0.61 -41.66 25.58
N LYS A 143 -0.10 -41.94 24.37
CA LYS A 143 0.53 -43.22 24.00
C LYS A 143 1.76 -43.56 24.85
N LYS A 144 2.38 -42.57 25.50
CA LYS A 144 3.53 -42.71 26.41
C LYS A 144 3.13 -42.85 27.88
N GLN A 145 2.06 -42.21 28.33
CA GLN A 145 1.52 -42.38 29.69
C GLN A 145 0.84 -43.74 29.84
N ASN A 146 0.03 -44.18 28.86
CA ASN A 146 -0.55 -45.53 28.84
C ASN A 146 0.54 -46.61 29.00
N LYS A 147 1.63 -46.55 28.23
CA LYS A 147 2.77 -47.48 28.32
C LYS A 147 3.52 -47.50 29.66
N LYS A 148 3.28 -46.53 30.55
CA LYS A 148 3.90 -46.44 31.89
C LYS A 148 2.91 -46.70 33.03
N SER A 149 1.62 -46.74 32.74
CA SER A 149 0.55 -46.82 33.71
C SER A 149 0.05 -48.26 33.83
N SER A 150 -0.05 -48.78 35.05
CA SER A 150 -0.76 -50.03 35.33
C SER A 150 -2.28 -49.90 35.14
N LYS A 151 -2.83 -48.68 35.13
CA LYS A 151 -4.18 -48.40 34.62
C LYS A 151 -4.14 -48.25 33.09
N LYS A 152 -4.87 -49.10 32.37
CA LYS A 152 -4.98 -49.11 30.90
C LYS A 152 -5.93 -48.01 30.42
N ILE A 153 -5.44 -46.77 30.38
CA ILE A 153 -6.17 -45.59 29.89
C ILE A 153 -6.40 -45.73 28.37
N VAL A 154 -7.59 -45.42 27.88
CA VAL A 154 -7.90 -45.43 26.43
C VAL A 154 -7.07 -44.36 25.71
N ILE A 155 -6.71 -44.63 24.45
CA ILE A 155 -5.71 -43.86 23.72
C ILE A 155 -6.41 -43.06 22.60
N PRO A 156 -6.66 -41.76 22.78
CA PRO A 156 -7.30 -40.95 21.74
C PRO A 156 -6.44 -40.93 20.46
N ASP A 157 -7.09 -41.04 19.31
CA ASP A 157 -6.43 -40.89 18.00
C ASP A 157 -6.61 -39.51 17.36
N SER A 158 -7.54 -38.69 17.87
CA SER A 158 -7.76 -37.29 17.48
C SER A 158 -7.84 -36.36 18.69
N VAL A 159 -7.59 -35.07 18.43
CA VAL A 159 -7.78 -33.95 19.37
C VAL A 159 -9.02 -33.17 18.90
N VAL A 160 -9.85 -32.75 19.85
CA VAL A 160 -10.97 -31.82 19.59
C VAL A 160 -10.41 -30.41 19.53
N ILE A 161 -10.74 -29.65 18.49
CA ILE A 161 -10.32 -28.25 18.38
C ILE A 161 -11.46 -27.34 18.81
N VAL A 162 -11.17 -26.33 19.63
CA VAL A 162 -12.07 -25.19 19.85
C VAL A 162 -11.33 -23.92 19.47
N ALA A 163 -11.74 -23.29 18.37
CA ALA A 163 -11.01 -22.22 17.74
C ALA A 163 -11.80 -20.91 17.73
N HIS A 164 -11.13 -19.79 17.96
CA HIS A 164 -11.74 -18.46 17.93
C HIS A 164 -11.20 -17.62 16.78
N SER A 165 -12.09 -16.91 16.09
CA SER A 165 -11.71 -15.93 15.06
C SER A 165 -10.75 -16.52 14.03
N MET A 166 -9.62 -15.87 13.73
CA MET A 166 -8.59 -16.39 12.82
C MET A 166 -8.02 -17.77 13.23
N GLY A 167 -8.15 -18.19 14.48
CA GLY A 167 -7.71 -19.50 14.94
C GLY A 167 -8.43 -20.67 14.25
N GLY A 168 -9.68 -20.48 13.79
CA GLY A 168 -10.38 -21.50 13.01
C GLY A 168 -9.90 -21.58 11.56
N ILE A 169 -9.34 -20.48 11.04
CA ILE A 169 -8.66 -20.42 9.73
C ILE A 169 -7.29 -21.12 9.83
N VAL A 170 -6.56 -20.93 10.95
CA VAL A 170 -5.37 -21.70 11.31
C VAL A 170 -5.68 -23.20 11.40
N ALA A 171 -6.75 -23.58 12.09
CA ALA A 171 -7.18 -24.97 12.20
C ALA A 171 -7.49 -25.61 10.84
N ARG A 172 -8.30 -24.95 9.99
CA ARG A 172 -8.58 -25.46 8.64
C ARG A 172 -7.32 -25.51 7.78
N THR A 173 -6.45 -24.51 7.85
CA THR A 173 -5.17 -24.48 7.11
C THR A 173 -4.28 -25.64 7.50
N ALA A 174 -4.22 -26.01 8.78
CA ALA A 174 -3.42 -27.12 9.28
C ALA A 174 -3.79 -28.46 8.61
N GLU A 175 -5.07 -28.72 8.36
CA GLU A 175 -5.56 -29.90 7.62
C GLU A 175 -5.14 -29.93 6.13
N LEU A 176 -4.65 -28.80 5.61
CA LEU A 176 -4.14 -28.68 4.24
C LEU A 176 -2.61 -28.84 4.15
N LEU A 177 -1.88 -28.70 5.27
CA LEU A 177 -0.42 -28.72 5.30
C LEU A 177 0.17 -30.15 5.25
N PRO A 178 1.38 -30.34 4.66
CA PRO A 178 2.03 -31.65 4.57
C PRO A 178 2.32 -32.35 5.90
N ASN A 179 2.43 -31.60 7.01
CA ASN A 179 2.71 -32.17 8.33
C ASN A 179 1.45 -32.67 9.08
N TYR A 180 0.25 -32.57 8.49
CA TYR A 180 -0.99 -33.05 9.10
C TYR A 180 -1.00 -34.58 9.31
N LYS A 181 -1.23 -35.04 10.55
CA LYS A 181 -1.60 -36.44 10.80
C LYS A 181 -3.07 -36.61 10.37
N LYS A 182 -3.32 -37.39 9.32
CA LYS A 182 -4.69 -37.76 8.89
C LYS A 182 -5.54 -38.26 10.06
N LYS A 183 -6.79 -37.80 10.15
CA LYS A 183 -7.75 -38.05 11.24
C LYS A 183 -7.26 -37.63 12.64
N SER A 184 -6.28 -36.72 12.76
CA SER A 184 -5.87 -36.20 14.08
C SER A 184 -6.70 -35.01 14.56
N ILE A 185 -7.41 -34.35 13.65
CA ILE A 185 -8.54 -33.46 13.95
C ILE A 185 -9.78 -34.15 13.36
N GLN A 186 -10.88 -34.17 14.12
CA GLN A 186 -12.15 -34.83 13.71
C GLN A 186 -13.42 -34.07 14.16
N HIS A 187 -13.27 -33.06 15.02
CA HIS A 187 -14.34 -32.18 15.46
C HIS A 187 -13.74 -30.81 15.80
N VAL A 188 -14.34 -29.75 15.26
CA VAL A 188 -13.90 -28.36 15.39
C VAL A 188 -15.10 -27.51 15.78
N VAL A 189 -15.07 -26.94 16.99
CA VAL A 189 -15.99 -25.88 17.37
C VAL A 189 -15.35 -24.53 17.03
N ALA A 190 -16.09 -23.68 16.34
CA ALA A 190 -15.58 -22.46 15.72
C ALA A 190 -16.38 -21.25 16.22
N LEU A 191 -15.74 -20.37 17.00
CA LEU A 191 -16.37 -19.20 17.64
C LEU A 191 -15.98 -17.93 16.87
N GLY A 192 -16.92 -17.34 16.14
CA GLY A 192 -16.71 -16.11 15.36
C GLY A 192 -15.67 -16.24 14.25
N VAL A 193 -15.52 -17.45 13.68
CA VAL A 193 -14.48 -17.75 12.68
C VAL A 193 -14.93 -17.29 11.29
N PRO A 194 -14.18 -16.39 10.60
CA PRO A 194 -14.56 -15.86 9.30
C PRO A 194 -14.20 -16.85 8.15
N TYR A 195 -14.85 -18.01 8.07
CA TYR A 195 -14.55 -19.03 7.06
C TYR A 195 -14.83 -18.61 5.61
N GLU A 196 -15.83 -17.76 5.39
CA GLU A 196 -16.29 -17.40 4.04
C GLU A 196 -15.31 -16.46 3.33
N ASN A 197 -14.88 -15.38 3.99
CA ASN A 197 -13.92 -14.41 3.44
C ASN A 197 -13.13 -13.72 4.57
N PRO A 198 -11.87 -13.29 4.34
CA PRO A 198 -11.06 -12.62 5.35
C PRO A 198 -11.63 -11.22 5.71
N PRO A 199 -11.69 -10.83 7.00
CA PRO A 199 -12.18 -9.49 7.38
C PRO A 199 -11.34 -8.33 6.82
N PHE A 200 -10.07 -8.57 6.53
CA PHE A 200 -9.14 -7.59 5.97
C PHE A 200 -8.43 -8.15 4.72
N PRO A 201 -9.07 -8.15 3.52
CA PRO A 201 -8.55 -8.75 2.28
C PRO A 201 -7.39 -7.95 1.63
N LEU A 202 -6.50 -7.37 2.43
CA LEU A 202 -5.46 -6.41 2.04
C LEU A 202 -4.07 -7.04 1.84
N ASP A 203 -3.85 -8.29 2.24
CA ASP A 203 -2.62 -9.05 1.97
C ASP A 203 -2.86 -10.18 0.95
N ALA A 204 -1.88 -10.41 0.07
CA ALA A 204 -2.01 -11.38 -1.02
C ALA A 204 -1.96 -12.83 -0.51
N GLU A 205 -1.10 -13.15 0.46
CA GLU A 205 -0.98 -14.52 0.99
C GLU A 205 -2.20 -14.89 1.84
N LEU A 206 -2.76 -13.93 2.60
CA LEU A 206 -4.02 -14.11 3.30
C LEU A 206 -5.16 -14.51 2.34
N ASN A 207 -5.26 -13.87 1.17
CA ASN A 207 -6.24 -14.28 0.16
C ASN A 207 -5.90 -15.66 -0.43
N ALA A 208 -4.62 -15.98 -0.67
CA ALA A 208 -4.19 -17.30 -1.15
C ALA A 208 -4.44 -18.44 -0.15
N VAL A 209 -4.48 -18.17 1.16
CA VAL A 209 -4.96 -19.14 2.19
C VAL A 209 -6.44 -19.47 1.95
N TYR A 210 -7.29 -18.46 1.77
CA TYR A 210 -8.72 -18.66 1.52
C TYR A 210 -8.99 -19.36 0.17
N GLU A 211 -8.34 -18.93 -0.91
CA GLU A 211 -8.45 -19.60 -2.22
C GLU A 211 -8.10 -21.10 -2.11
N ARG A 212 -7.06 -21.47 -1.32
CA ARG A 212 -6.70 -22.89 -1.05
C ARG A 212 -7.73 -23.62 -0.19
N MET A 213 -8.36 -22.95 0.78
CA MET A 213 -9.40 -23.55 1.64
C MET A 213 -10.65 -23.88 0.83
N HIS A 214 -11.14 -22.93 0.04
CA HIS A 214 -12.35 -23.09 -0.78
C HIS A 214 -12.15 -24.10 -1.92
N ALA A 215 -11.01 -24.06 -2.60
CA ALA A 215 -10.69 -24.99 -3.70
C ALA A 215 -10.59 -26.46 -3.27
N LYS A 216 -10.49 -26.76 -1.97
CA LYS A 216 -10.43 -28.12 -1.41
C LYS A 216 -11.74 -28.54 -0.72
N LYS A 217 -12.84 -27.81 -0.93
CA LYS A 217 -14.20 -28.27 -0.59
C LYS A 217 -14.46 -29.66 -1.20
N ALA A 218 -15.03 -30.57 -0.40
CA ALA A 218 -15.49 -31.90 -0.81
C ALA A 218 -14.45 -32.93 -1.35
N LYS A 219 -13.38 -33.22 -0.59
CA LYS A 219 -12.64 -34.51 -0.72
C LYS A 219 -12.33 -35.19 0.62
N ASN A 220 -13.24 -36.04 1.09
CA ASN A 220 -13.09 -37.00 2.19
C ASN A 220 -12.46 -36.45 3.49
N ASP A 221 -12.96 -35.32 3.99
CA ASP A 221 -12.75 -34.95 5.40
C ASP A 221 -13.81 -35.61 6.29
N ASP A 222 -13.36 -36.33 7.30
CA ASP A 222 -14.23 -36.88 8.35
C ASP A 222 -14.53 -35.87 9.48
N VAL A 223 -14.04 -34.64 9.33
CA VAL A 223 -14.12 -33.57 10.30
C VAL A 223 -15.53 -33.00 10.38
N VAL A 224 -15.99 -32.73 11.60
CA VAL A 224 -17.27 -32.09 11.90
C VAL A 224 -17.00 -30.66 12.34
N TYR A 225 -17.69 -29.69 11.72
CA TYR A 225 -17.51 -28.26 11.96
C TYR A 225 -18.77 -27.62 12.57
N VAL A 226 -18.66 -27.15 13.82
CA VAL A 226 -19.74 -26.51 14.57
C VAL A 226 -19.41 -25.03 14.72
N SER A 227 -19.97 -24.19 13.85
CA SER A 227 -19.70 -22.74 13.85
C SER A 227 -20.73 -21.97 14.67
N VAL A 228 -20.30 -20.97 15.43
CA VAL A 228 -21.17 -20.03 16.16
C VAL A 228 -20.77 -18.59 15.80
N ALA A 229 -21.74 -17.82 15.34
CA ALA A 229 -21.60 -16.41 14.96
C ALA A 229 -22.08 -15.49 16.09
N GLY A 230 -21.36 -14.40 16.38
CA GLY A 230 -21.73 -13.49 17.48
C GLY A 230 -23.00 -12.66 17.24
N GLY A 231 -23.34 -12.41 15.97
CA GLY A 231 -24.48 -11.59 15.57
C GLY A 231 -24.14 -10.13 15.32
N HIS A 232 -25.14 -9.25 15.36
CA HIS A 232 -24.95 -7.88 14.91
C HIS A 232 -23.94 -7.12 15.78
N LYS A 233 -23.76 -7.53 17.04
CA LYS A 233 -22.77 -6.99 17.97
C LYS A 233 -21.31 -7.33 17.63
N ASP A 234 -21.04 -8.35 16.80
CA ASP A 234 -19.68 -8.67 16.35
C ASP A 234 -19.20 -7.70 15.25
N THR A 235 -18.66 -6.57 15.70
CA THR A 235 -18.10 -5.51 14.82
C THR A 235 -16.68 -5.80 14.32
N LEU A 236 -16.06 -6.94 14.67
CA LEU A 236 -14.73 -7.33 14.18
C LEU A 236 -14.82 -8.40 13.09
N VAL A 237 -15.60 -9.46 13.33
CA VAL A 237 -15.96 -10.45 12.32
C VAL A 237 -17.46 -10.35 12.04
N GLN A 238 -17.79 -9.90 10.84
CA GLN A 238 -19.17 -9.72 10.42
C GLN A 238 -19.84 -11.10 10.28
N THR A 239 -21.07 -11.22 10.75
CA THR A 239 -21.81 -12.50 10.84
C THR A 239 -21.80 -13.29 9.53
N SER A 240 -22.02 -12.64 8.39
CA SER A 240 -22.03 -13.28 7.08
C SER A 240 -20.69 -13.88 6.66
N LEU A 241 -19.56 -13.44 7.24
CA LEU A 241 -18.24 -14.03 7.01
C LEU A 241 -18.06 -15.38 7.71
N THR A 242 -18.92 -15.73 8.68
CA THR A 242 -18.82 -17.00 9.43
C THR A 242 -19.65 -18.13 8.82
N SER A 243 -20.13 -17.97 7.58
CA SER A 243 -20.77 -19.05 6.82
C SER A 243 -19.80 -20.22 6.63
N VAL A 244 -20.34 -21.45 6.63
CA VAL A 244 -19.57 -22.69 6.43
C VAL A 244 -19.76 -23.30 5.04
N ASP A 245 -20.49 -22.61 4.14
CA ASP A 245 -20.82 -23.10 2.79
C ASP A 245 -19.61 -23.40 1.94
N THR A 246 -18.58 -22.56 2.01
CA THR A 246 -17.33 -22.70 1.26
C THR A 246 -16.33 -23.63 1.96
N LEU A 247 -16.59 -24.01 3.21
CA LEU A 247 -15.71 -24.83 4.05
C LEU A 247 -15.95 -26.33 3.86
N ALA A 248 -17.21 -26.75 3.94
CA ALA A 248 -17.61 -28.15 4.08
C ALA A 248 -19.03 -28.41 3.53
N ASP A 249 -19.48 -29.66 3.62
CA ASP A 249 -20.83 -30.09 3.23
C ASP A 249 -21.83 -29.95 4.41
N PRO A 250 -23.14 -29.67 4.19
CA PRO A 250 -24.14 -29.58 5.26
C PRO A 250 -24.32 -30.85 6.11
N SER A 251 -23.89 -32.03 5.60
CA SER A 251 -23.80 -33.28 6.38
C SER A 251 -22.61 -33.33 7.34
N ARG A 252 -21.73 -32.32 7.31
CA ARG A 252 -20.50 -32.21 8.12
C ARG A 252 -20.33 -30.86 8.82
N ALA A 253 -21.08 -29.84 8.45
CA ALA A 253 -21.00 -28.51 9.05
C ALA A 253 -22.36 -27.82 9.21
N PHE A 254 -22.47 -26.97 10.24
CA PHE A 254 -23.52 -25.94 10.32
C PHE A 254 -22.96 -24.68 11.00
N VAL A 255 -23.74 -23.60 10.93
CA VAL A 255 -23.50 -22.36 11.67
C VAL A 255 -24.74 -21.98 12.46
N ALA A 256 -24.56 -21.55 13.72
CA ALA A 256 -25.61 -21.04 14.59
C ALA A 256 -25.35 -19.56 14.92
N LEU A 257 -26.35 -18.71 14.78
CA LEU A 257 -26.32 -17.36 15.36
C LEU A 257 -26.49 -17.44 16.89
N ALA A 258 -25.62 -16.78 17.67
CA ALA A 258 -25.63 -16.84 19.13
C ALA A 258 -26.94 -16.34 19.77
N SER A 259 -27.52 -15.24 19.30
CA SER A 259 -28.81 -14.73 19.78
C SER A 259 -30.00 -15.65 19.45
N ALA A 260 -29.84 -16.57 18.49
CA ALA A 260 -30.85 -17.55 18.11
C ALA A 260 -30.75 -18.88 18.88
N ILE A 261 -29.66 -19.14 19.61
CA ILE A 261 -29.50 -20.38 20.41
C ILE A 261 -30.46 -20.31 21.62
N PRO A 262 -31.37 -21.29 21.83
CA PRO A 262 -32.41 -21.20 22.87
C PRO A 262 -31.92 -21.10 24.32
N THR A 263 -30.70 -21.54 24.59
CA THR A 263 -30.06 -21.41 25.92
C THR A 263 -29.30 -20.10 26.11
N VAL A 264 -29.20 -19.26 25.06
CA VAL A 264 -28.38 -18.03 25.03
C VAL A 264 -29.23 -16.78 24.88
N HIS A 265 -30.08 -16.71 23.86
CA HIS A 265 -31.04 -15.62 23.62
C HIS A 265 -30.49 -14.18 23.78
N THR A 266 -29.22 -13.94 23.49
CA THR A 266 -28.58 -12.62 23.59
C THR A 266 -27.48 -12.45 22.53
N PRO A 267 -27.34 -11.27 21.89
CA PRO A 267 -26.24 -11.04 20.97
C PRO A 267 -24.92 -10.85 21.73
N VAL A 268 -23.83 -11.34 21.14
CA VAL A 268 -22.50 -11.36 21.75
C VAL A 268 -21.49 -10.69 20.82
N ASP A 269 -20.65 -9.80 21.36
CA ASP A 269 -19.51 -9.27 20.60
C ASP A 269 -18.41 -10.33 20.39
N HIS A 270 -17.42 -9.98 19.58
CA HIS A 270 -16.31 -10.85 19.20
C HIS A 270 -15.54 -11.46 20.38
N PHE A 271 -15.43 -10.74 21.50
CA PHE A 271 -14.74 -11.21 22.70
C PHE A 271 -15.71 -11.88 23.68
N CYS A 272 -16.97 -11.46 23.69
CA CYS A 272 -18.05 -12.08 24.46
C CYS A 272 -18.23 -13.58 24.12
N LEU A 273 -17.98 -13.97 22.86
CA LEU A 273 -17.83 -15.37 22.43
C LEU A 273 -16.87 -16.22 23.30
N LEU A 274 -15.92 -15.60 24.02
CA LEU A 274 -14.88 -16.25 24.83
C LEU A 274 -15.11 -16.19 26.34
N TRP A 275 -16.19 -15.54 26.82
CA TRP A 275 -16.49 -15.49 28.26
C TRP A 275 -17.97 -15.62 28.61
N CYS A 276 -18.86 -15.67 27.63
CA CYS A 276 -20.29 -15.74 27.87
C CYS A 276 -20.71 -17.04 28.55
N HIS A 277 -21.34 -16.94 29.73
CA HIS A 277 -21.76 -18.08 30.52
C HIS A 277 -22.70 -18.99 29.72
N GLN A 278 -23.81 -18.43 29.22
CA GLN A 278 -24.85 -19.16 28.52
C GLN A 278 -24.30 -19.93 27.30
N LEU A 279 -23.56 -19.23 26.44
CA LEU A 279 -23.01 -19.81 25.22
C LEU A 279 -21.94 -20.88 25.52
N LEU A 280 -21.01 -20.61 26.42
CA LEU A 280 -19.93 -21.56 26.69
C LEU A 280 -20.37 -22.76 27.51
N LYS A 281 -21.46 -22.63 28.28
CA LYS A 281 -22.20 -23.75 28.85
C LYS A 281 -22.77 -24.64 27.74
N ALA A 282 -23.53 -24.08 26.79
CA ALA A 282 -24.09 -24.83 25.67
C ALA A 282 -23.01 -25.50 24.80
N VAL A 283 -21.88 -24.84 24.56
CA VAL A 283 -20.72 -25.43 23.87
C VAL A 283 -20.09 -26.58 24.66
N ALA A 284 -19.94 -26.44 25.99
CA ALA A 284 -19.42 -27.51 26.84
C ALA A 284 -20.39 -28.70 26.96
N GLU A 285 -21.70 -28.46 27.01
CA GLU A 285 -22.75 -29.49 27.00
C GLU A 285 -22.79 -30.24 25.65
N SER A 286 -22.63 -29.53 24.53
CA SER A 286 -22.49 -30.14 23.21
C SER A 286 -21.25 -31.03 23.11
N LEU A 287 -20.11 -30.58 23.63
CA LEU A 287 -18.88 -31.39 23.70
C LEU A 287 -19.01 -32.58 24.65
N TYR A 288 -19.69 -32.42 25.80
CA TYR A 288 -19.95 -33.50 26.76
C TYR A 288 -20.82 -34.60 26.15
N LYS A 289 -21.96 -34.26 25.52
CA LYS A 289 -22.80 -35.25 24.83
C LYS A 289 -22.09 -35.94 23.65
N ALA A 290 -21.11 -35.28 23.01
CA ALA A 290 -20.33 -35.84 21.91
C ALA A 290 -19.23 -36.84 22.34
N VAL A 291 -19.12 -37.16 23.64
CA VAL A 291 -18.17 -38.11 24.21
C VAL A 291 -18.90 -39.34 24.74
N ASP A 292 -18.42 -40.52 24.39
CA ASP A 292 -18.81 -41.78 25.00
C ASP A 292 -18.19 -41.86 26.40
N LEU A 293 -19.02 -41.96 27.44
CA LEU A 293 -18.60 -41.92 28.83
C LEU A 293 -17.96 -43.24 29.32
N GLU A 294 -18.22 -44.37 28.65
CA GLU A 294 -17.63 -45.66 28.99
C GLU A 294 -16.20 -45.77 28.43
N THR A 295 -16.01 -45.44 27.16
CA THR A 295 -14.68 -45.46 26.52
C THR A 295 -13.86 -44.21 26.81
N ARG A 296 -14.52 -43.10 27.16
CA ARG A 296 -13.94 -41.74 27.28
C ARG A 296 -13.30 -41.28 25.97
N GLU A 297 -13.90 -41.66 24.85
CA GLU A 297 -13.54 -41.22 23.50
C GLU A 297 -14.61 -40.33 22.88
N LEU A 298 -14.18 -39.47 21.95
CA LEU A 298 -15.10 -38.71 21.10
C LEU A 298 -15.90 -39.68 20.20
N VAL A 299 -17.23 -39.56 20.16
CA VAL A 299 -18.13 -40.47 19.42
C VAL A 299 -17.67 -40.64 17.97
N ASN A 300 -17.35 -41.88 17.58
CA ASN A 300 -16.67 -42.17 16.31
C ASN A 300 -17.47 -41.75 15.06
N ASN A 301 -18.80 -41.85 15.07
CA ASN A 301 -19.64 -41.49 13.92
C ASN A 301 -19.78 -39.95 13.76
N PRO A 302 -19.31 -39.36 12.65
CA PRO A 302 -19.35 -37.91 12.43
C PRO A 302 -20.77 -37.35 12.31
N SER A 303 -21.71 -38.07 11.71
CA SER A 303 -23.10 -37.62 11.57
C SER A 303 -23.78 -37.53 12.94
N VAL A 304 -23.45 -38.44 13.86
CA VAL A 304 -23.94 -38.42 15.24
C VAL A 304 -23.35 -37.24 16.01
N ARG A 305 -22.04 -36.95 15.87
CA ARG A 305 -21.42 -35.74 16.46
C ARG A 305 -22.09 -34.44 15.96
N LEU A 306 -22.46 -34.39 14.68
CA LEU A 306 -23.15 -33.24 14.10
C LEU A 306 -24.59 -33.12 14.64
N ALA A 307 -25.32 -34.23 14.73
CA ALA A 307 -26.69 -34.26 15.25
C ALA A 307 -26.76 -33.80 16.71
N ILE A 308 -25.87 -34.31 17.57
CA ILE A 308 -25.72 -33.89 18.98
C ILE A 308 -25.46 -32.39 19.10
N ALA A 309 -24.61 -31.84 18.23
CA ALA A 309 -24.33 -30.41 18.23
C ALA A 309 -25.53 -29.56 17.75
N LYS A 310 -26.32 -30.06 16.77
CA LYS A 310 -27.57 -29.41 16.34
C LYS A 310 -28.61 -29.44 17.47
N GLU A 311 -28.81 -30.58 18.12
CA GLU A 311 -29.71 -30.77 19.27
C GLU A 311 -29.43 -29.79 20.42
N VAL A 312 -28.16 -29.56 20.76
CA VAL A 312 -27.79 -28.64 21.86
C VAL A 312 -27.85 -27.17 21.45
N LEU A 313 -27.52 -26.81 20.19
CA LEU A 313 -27.42 -25.41 19.77
C LEU A 313 -28.68 -24.85 19.09
N PHE A 314 -29.54 -25.70 18.52
CA PHE A 314 -30.87 -25.30 18.03
C PHE A 314 -31.99 -25.67 19.02
N GLY A 315 -31.67 -26.48 20.03
CA GLY A 315 -32.65 -27.06 20.95
C GLY A 315 -33.23 -28.38 20.44
N THR A 316 -33.90 -29.07 21.35
CA THR A 316 -34.68 -30.26 21.02
C THR A 316 -36.01 -29.85 20.40
N GLY A 317 -36.18 -30.14 19.10
CA GLY A 317 -37.46 -30.69 18.64
C GLY A 317 -37.82 -31.89 19.54
N GLY A 318 -39.11 -32.17 19.72
CA GLY A 318 -39.59 -33.10 20.75
C GLY A 318 -39.03 -34.53 20.65
N ALA A 319 -39.42 -35.42 21.57
CA ALA A 319 -38.90 -36.80 21.60
C ALA A 319 -39.12 -37.60 20.28
N ASP A 320 -40.07 -37.18 19.45
CA ASP A 320 -40.28 -37.62 18.05
C ASP A 320 -39.79 -36.55 17.04
N GLY A 321 -38.53 -36.11 17.18
CA GLY A 321 -37.97 -34.98 16.42
C GLY A 321 -37.65 -35.32 14.95
N ASP A 322 -38.61 -35.10 14.05
CA ASP A 322 -38.47 -35.31 12.61
C ASP A 322 -37.21 -34.65 11.99
N GLU A 323 -36.59 -35.35 11.04
CA GLU A 323 -35.42 -34.87 10.27
C GLU A 323 -35.71 -33.55 9.51
N VAL A 324 -36.99 -33.27 9.26
CA VAL A 324 -37.52 -32.03 8.68
C VAL A 324 -37.28 -30.82 9.58
N ASP A 325 -37.51 -30.93 10.89
CA ASP A 325 -37.39 -29.82 11.85
C ASP A 325 -35.92 -29.41 12.03
N PHE A 326 -35.02 -30.39 12.17
CA PHE A 326 -33.57 -30.12 12.17
C PHE A 326 -33.09 -29.48 10.86
N THR A 327 -33.69 -29.84 9.73
CA THR A 327 -33.37 -29.23 8.43
C THR A 327 -33.86 -27.78 8.34
N LEU A 328 -35.08 -27.52 8.84
CA LEU A 328 -35.66 -26.17 8.92
C LEU A 328 -34.81 -25.25 9.81
N ASN A 329 -34.44 -25.70 11.00
CA ASN A 329 -33.61 -24.93 11.93
C ASN A 329 -32.19 -24.65 11.39
N VAL A 330 -31.59 -25.58 10.63
CA VAL A 330 -30.34 -25.32 9.90
C VAL A 330 -30.51 -24.19 8.87
N THR A 331 -31.58 -24.21 8.07
CA THR A 331 -31.83 -23.14 7.08
C THR A 331 -32.17 -21.80 7.72
N LEU A 332 -32.81 -21.82 8.89
CA LEU A 332 -33.19 -20.64 9.66
C LEU A 332 -31.97 -19.94 10.29
N HIS A 333 -31.11 -20.67 11.02
CA HIS A 333 -29.88 -20.10 11.56
C HIS A 333 -28.91 -19.64 10.45
N ARG A 334 -28.94 -20.31 9.29
CA ARG A 334 -28.24 -19.86 8.07
C ARG A 334 -28.70 -18.47 7.62
N ASP A 335 -30.01 -18.24 7.49
CA ASP A 335 -30.56 -16.95 7.06
C ASP A 335 -30.20 -15.85 8.08
N TYR A 336 -30.34 -16.13 9.37
CA TYR A 336 -29.96 -15.20 10.44
C TYR A 336 -28.47 -14.81 10.40
N VAL A 337 -27.59 -15.74 9.99
CA VAL A 337 -26.15 -15.48 9.80
C VAL A 337 -25.88 -14.62 8.56
N GLN A 338 -26.64 -14.80 7.48
CA GLN A 338 -26.53 -13.97 6.26
C GLN A 338 -27.08 -12.55 6.49
N ASN A 339 -28.24 -12.42 7.13
CA ASN A 339 -28.86 -11.13 7.49
C ASN A 339 -28.10 -10.40 8.62
N GLY A 340 -27.49 -11.19 9.52
CA GLY A 340 -26.53 -10.75 10.53
C GLY A 340 -27.10 -10.48 11.92
N TYR A 341 -28.34 -10.88 12.20
CA TYR A 341 -29.08 -10.64 13.45
C TYR A 341 -30.26 -11.64 13.57
N TYR A 342 -30.82 -11.80 14.77
CA TYR A 342 -32.04 -12.58 15.00
C TYR A 342 -33.29 -11.71 14.83
N PRO A 343 -34.41 -12.18 14.24
CA PRO A 343 -35.61 -11.37 14.06
C PRO A 343 -36.08 -10.68 15.36
N GLY A 344 -36.38 -9.38 15.27
CA GLY A 344 -36.64 -8.52 16.44
C GLY A 344 -35.40 -7.73 16.90
N GLU A 345 -34.26 -8.40 17.09
CA GLU A 345 -32.99 -7.85 17.60
C GLU A 345 -32.57 -6.54 16.90
N TYR A 346 -32.81 -6.44 15.58
CA TYR A 346 -32.42 -5.26 14.79
C TYR A 346 -33.06 -3.95 15.27
N ALA A 347 -34.31 -4.00 15.77
CA ALA A 347 -35.02 -2.81 16.22
C ALA A 347 -34.47 -2.27 17.56
N GLU A 348 -33.95 -3.16 18.40
CA GLU A 348 -33.52 -2.84 19.77
C GLU A 348 -32.19 -2.08 19.81
N TYR A 349 -31.36 -2.21 18.76
CA TYR A 349 -30.11 -1.44 18.60
C TYR A 349 -30.32 0.06 18.33
N ALA A 350 -31.56 0.52 18.10
CA ALA A 350 -31.93 1.92 17.86
C ALA A 350 -31.09 2.62 16.76
N LEU A 351 -30.87 1.90 15.65
CA LEU A 351 -30.01 2.33 14.54
C LEU A 351 -30.68 3.44 13.70
N LEU A 352 -29.88 4.41 13.26
CA LEU A 352 -30.34 5.57 12.50
C LEU A 352 -30.30 5.36 10.99
N LEU A 353 -29.43 4.48 10.49
CA LEU A 353 -29.38 4.13 9.07
C LEU A 353 -30.37 3.00 8.73
N PRO A 354 -31.05 3.08 7.57
CA PRO A 354 -31.84 1.96 7.07
C PRO A 354 -30.99 0.70 6.89
N GLN A 355 -31.53 -0.46 7.27
CA GLN A 355 -30.83 -1.76 7.31
C GLN A 355 -29.94 -2.05 6.09
N PHE A 356 -30.46 -1.84 4.87
CA PHE A 356 -29.70 -2.02 3.64
C PHE A 356 -28.40 -1.20 3.61
N LEU A 357 -28.46 0.06 4.05
CA LEU A 357 -27.33 0.98 4.04
C LEU A 357 -26.32 0.66 5.16
N THR A 358 -26.80 0.21 6.33
CA THR A 358 -25.99 -0.33 7.42
C THR A 358 -25.23 -1.58 6.97
N ASN A 359 -25.92 -2.54 6.33
CA ASN A 359 -25.32 -3.77 5.82
C ASN A 359 -24.36 -3.50 4.65
N LEU A 360 -24.67 -2.57 3.75
CA LEU A 360 -23.80 -2.14 2.65
C LEU A 360 -22.49 -1.52 3.16
N LEU A 361 -22.58 -0.56 4.09
CA LEU A 361 -21.38 0.09 4.65
C LEU A 361 -20.53 -0.85 5.51
N ARG A 362 -21.16 -1.79 6.23
CA ARG A 362 -20.47 -2.83 6.99
C ARG A 362 -19.74 -3.78 6.04
N THR A 363 -20.46 -4.45 5.13
CA THR A 363 -19.90 -5.51 4.27
C THR A 363 -18.97 -5.01 3.16
N LYS A 364 -19.16 -3.79 2.64
CA LYS A 364 -18.40 -3.25 1.51
C LYS A 364 -17.47 -2.08 1.88
N PHE A 365 -17.11 -1.92 3.16
CA PHE A 365 -16.19 -0.83 3.58
C PHE A 365 -14.86 -0.83 2.81
N VAL A 366 -14.23 -2.00 2.63
CA VAL A 366 -12.95 -2.11 1.89
C VAL A 366 -13.15 -1.82 0.40
N THR A 367 -14.32 -2.12 -0.16
CA THR A 367 -14.72 -1.75 -1.53
C THR A 367 -14.69 -0.23 -1.73
N VAL A 368 -15.04 0.57 -0.72
CA VAL A 368 -14.92 2.05 -0.77
C VAL A 368 -13.47 2.46 -0.97
N VAL A 369 -12.52 1.86 -0.23
CA VAL A 369 -11.07 2.15 -0.37
C VAL A 369 -10.56 1.76 -1.77
N VAL A 370 -11.01 0.62 -2.30
CA VAL A 370 -10.74 0.16 -3.67
C VAL A 370 -11.21 1.17 -4.72
N VAL A 371 -12.45 1.67 -4.60
CA VAL A 371 -12.99 2.71 -5.50
C VAL A 371 -12.23 4.02 -5.34
N MET A 372 -11.88 4.43 -4.13
CA MET A 372 -11.12 5.66 -3.89
C MET A 372 -9.73 5.62 -4.55
N TYR A 373 -9.02 4.50 -4.48
CA TYR A 373 -7.72 4.33 -5.14
C TYR A 373 -7.86 4.31 -6.67
N ALA A 374 -8.86 3.62 -7.23
CA ALA A 374 -9.16 3.64 -8.66
C ALA A 374 -9.49 5.06 -9.16
N LEU A 375 -10.29 5.81 -8.40
CA LEU A 375 -10.60 7.22 -8.66
C LEU A 375 -9.33 8.08 -8.65
N ALA A 376 -8.44 7.91 -7.67
CA ALA A 376 -7.19 8.67 -7.59
C ALA A 376 -6.28 8.43 -8.81
N LEU A 377 -6.14 7.19 -9.27
CA LEU A 377 -5.43 6.84 -10.51
C LEU A 377 -6.09 7.49 -11.74
N GLN A 378 -7.41 7.37 -11.88
CA GLN A 378 -8.17 7.91 -13.02
C GLN A 378 -8.17 9.45 -13.05
N ILE A 379 -8.14 10.10 -11.89
CA ILE A 379 -7.98 11.55 -11.76
C ILE A 379 -6.57 11.98 -12.18
N PHE A 380 -5.52 11.28 -11.72
CA PHE A 380 -4.15 11.62 -12.11
C PHE A 380 -3.91 11.41 -13.62
N TYR A 381 -4.46 10.33 -14.20
CA TYR A 381 -4.57 10.15 -15.65
C TYR A 381 -5.19 11.38 -16.33
N ALA A 382 -6.38 11.79 -15.89
CA ALA A 382 -7.10 12.90 -16.52
C ALA A 382 -6.36 14.24 -16.40
N GLN A 383 -5.70 14.50 -15.27
CA GLN A 383 -4.84 15.67 -15.07
C GLN A 383 -3.67 15.68 -16.05
N VAL A 384 -2.91 14.58 -16.12
CA VAL A 384 -1.74 14.47 -17.02
C VAL A 384 -2.16 14.56 -18.48
N ALA A 385 -3.22 13.85 -18.88
CA ALA A 385 -3.73 13.85 -20.26
C ALA A 385 -4.24 15.24 -20.69
N GLN A 386 -5.08 15.90 -19.88
CA GLN A 386 -5.59 17.24 -20.20
C GLN A 386 -4.46 18.27 -20.29
N TRP A 387 -3.47 18.16 -19.41
CA TRP A 387 -2.29 19.03 -19.43
C TRP A 387 -1.41 18.78 -20.65
N GLN A 388 -1.15 17.51 -21.02
CA GLN A 388 -0.42 17.16 -22.25
C GLN A 388 -1.11 17.68 -23.53
N THR A 389 -2.43 17.52 -23.66
CA THR A 389 -3.15 17.93 -24.89
C THR A 389 -3.05 19.42 -25.21
N ARG A 390 -2.80 20.28 -24.20
CA ARG A 390 -2.58 21.73 -24.40
C ARG A 390 -1.27 22.04 -25.14
N PHE A 391 -0.31 21.12 -25.16
CA PHE A 391 0.95 21.29 -25.90
C PHE A 391 0.88 20.73 -27.33
N ASN A 392 -0.13 19.92 -27.64
CA ASN A 392 -0.36 19.40 -29.00
C ASN A 392 -1.27 20.33 -29.85
N LEU A 393 -2.07 21.16 -29.19
CA LEU A 393 -2.99 22.10 -29.85
C LEU A 393 -2.40 23.51 -29.89
N GLN A 394 -1.50 23.77 -30.84
CA GLN A 394 -1.45 25.03 -31.63
C GLN A 394 -0.21 25.11 -32.53
N ALA A 395 -0.45 25.27 -33.84
CA ALA A 395 0.48 25.99 -34.74
C ALA A 395 0.17 27.51 -34.78
N THR A 396 -0.74 27.97 -33.91
CA THR A 396 -1.47 29.24 -34.00
C THR A 396 -1.78 29.85 -32.62
N SER A 397 -0.93 29.61 -31.61
CA SER A 397 -1.07 30.26 -30.29
C SER A 397 -0.89 31.77 -30.41
N SER A 398 -1.68 32.53 -29.64
CA SER A 398 -1.13 33.80 -29.18
C SER A 398 -0.01 33.49 -28.16
N PRO A 399 1.11 34.22 -28.13
CA PRO A 399 2.14 34.00 -27.11
C PRO A 399 1.64 34.20 -25.66
N GLN A 400 0.46 34.79 -25.46
CA GLN A 400 -0.09 35.08 -24.14
C GLN A 400 -0.70 33.83 -23.48
N ASP A 401 -1.27 32.90 -24.26
CA ASP A 401 -1.95 31.70 -23.74
C ASP A 401 -1.01 30.73 -23.01
N LEU A 402 0.27 30.70 -23.42
CA LEU A 402 1.31 29.83 -22.84
C LEU A 402 1.82 30.29 -21.45
N SER A 403 1.32 31.41 -20.92
CA SER A 403 1.79 32.01 -19.66
C SER A 403 1.04 31.58 -18.39
N GLN A 404 -0.07 30.82 -18.50
CA GLN A 404 -0.90 30.47 -17.34
C GLN A 404 -0.59 29.08 -16.74
N GLU A 405 -0.36 29.04 -15.42
CA GLU A 405 -0.28 27.79 -14.61
C GLU A 405 -1.60 27.00 -14.73
N SER A 406 -1.53 25.80 -15.33
CA SER A 406 -2.66 25.15 -15.99
C SER A 406 -2.83 23.65 -15.69
N PHE A 407 -1.97 23.03 -14.89
CA PHE A 407 -2.20 21.67 -14.38
C PHE A 407 -3.47 21.68 -13.49
N PRO A 408 -4.50 20.85 -13.75
CA PRO A 408 -5.74 20.93 -12.98
C PRO A 408 -5.55 20.52 -11.51
N SER A 409 -6.38 21.03 -10.59
CA SER A 409 -6.37 20.55 -9.21
C SER A 409 -7.10 19.20 -9.06
N PHE A 410 -6.67 18.36 -8.11
CA PHE A 410 -7.36 17.12 -7.75
C PHE A 410 -8.87 17.36 -7.50
N SER A 411 -9.19 18.35 -6.67
CA SER A 411 -10.58 18.74 -6.34
C SER A 411 -11.41 19.27 -7.52
N SER A 412 -10.80 19.76 -8.60
CA SER A 412 -11.53 20.13 -9.83
C SER A 412 -11.74 18.95 -10.78
N MET A 413 -10.92 17.91 -10.69
CA MET A 413 -11.05 16.70 -11.51
C MET A 413 -11.94 15.63 -10.87
N LEU A 414 -12.26 15.76 -9.58
CA LEU A 414 -13.27 14.92 -8.89
C LEU A 414 -14.67 14.98 -9.51
N HIS A 415 -15.01 15.98 -10.32
CA HIS A 415 -16.33 16.03 -10.94
C HIS A 415 -16.47 14.90 -11.99
N PRO A 416 -17.54 14.07 -11.98
CA PRO A 416 -17.65 12.88 -12.85
C PRO A 416 -17.35 13.16 -14.33
N ALA A 417 -17.92 14.23 -14.89
CA ALA A 417 -17.69 14.62 -16.29
C ALA A 417 -16.22 15.02 -16.63
N ALA A 418 -15.38 15.29 -15.63
CA ALA A 418 -13.97 15.62 -15.85
C ALA A 418 -13.14 14.33 -16.07
N HIS A 419 -13.17 13.40 -15.09
CA HIS A 419 -12.36 12.19 -15.10
C HIS A 419 -12.97 10.99 -15.84
N ALA A 420 -14.23 11.05 -16.30
CA ALA A 420 -14.83 10.00 -17.13
C ALA A 420 -14.00 9.70 -18.40
N PRO A 421 -13.73 8.42 -18.73
CA PRO A 421 -13.11 8.01 -19.99
C PRO A 421 -13.90 8.50 -21.23
N ALA A 422 -13.21 8.68 -22.35
CA ALA A 422 -13.81 9.23 -23.58
C ALA A 422 -14.99 8.40 -24.11
N PHE A 423 -14.89 7.07 -24.11
CA PHE A 423 -15.99 6.18 -24.53
C PHE A 423 -17.23 6.31 -23.62
N LEU A 424 -17.02 6.49 -22.31
CA LEU A 424 -18.09 6.71 -21.34
C LEU A 424 -18.69 8.12 -21.45
N LYS A 425 -17.93 9.14 -21.86
CA LYS A 425 -18.49 10.47 -22.18
C LYS A 425 -19.51 10.38 -23.33
N ASN A 426 -19.21 9.61 -24.38
CA ASN A 426 -20.13 9.38 -25.49
C ASN A 426 -21.39 8.60 -25.04
N ALA A 427 -21.23 7.59 -24.17
CA ALA A 427 -22.35 6.85 -23.59
C ALA A 427 -23.23 7.74 -22.69
N VAL A 428 -22.64 8.62 -21.87
CA VAL A 428 -23.39 9.58 -21.03
C VAL A 428 -24.16 10.58 -21.90
N THR A 429 -23.58 11.07 -23.01
CA THR A 429 -24.34 11.93 -23.93
C THR A 429 -25.51 11.19 -24.57
N LEU A 430 -25.33 9.93 -24.99
CA LEU A 430 -26.39 9.11 -25.59
C LEU A 430 -27.50 8.73 -24.59
N ALA A 431 -27.14 8.44 -23.33
CA ALA A 431 -28.12 8.27 -22.27
C ALA A 431 -28.89 9.58 -22.00
N SER A 432 -28.21 10.73 -22.00
CA SER A 432 -28.86 12.02 -21.77
C SER A 432 -29.82 12.43 -22.88
N SER A 433 -29.56 12.07 -24.15
CA SER A 433 -30.51 12.28 -25.25
C SER A 433 -31.70 11.30 -25.19
N ALA A 434 -31.49 10.05 -24.77
CA ALA A 434 -32.59 9.10 -24.54
C ALA A 434 -33.57 9.60 -23.45
N PHE A 435 -33.06 10.14 -22.35
CA PHE A 435 -33.91 10.74 -21.30
C PHE A 435 -34.61 12.06 -21.72
N HIS A 436 -34.17 12.72 -22.80
CA HIS A 436 -34.87 13.88 -23.35
C HIS A 436 -36.11 13.53 -24.20
N GLY A 437 -36.34 12.24 -24.53
CA GLY A 437 -37.45 11.79 -25.37
C GLY A 437 -38.86 11.85 -24.75
N ARG A 438 -39.02 12.31 -23.50
CA ARG A 438 -40.33 12.52 -22.85
C ARG A 438 -40.41 13.94 -22.28
N SER A 439 -40.91 14.86 -23.10
CA SER A 439 -40.99 16.28 -22.77
C SER A 439 -42.24 16.65 -21.96
N PHE A 440 -42.14 16.62 -20.63
CA PHE A 440 -42.95 17.50 -19.76
C PHE A 440 -42.11 17.90 -18.55
N LEU A 441 -42.19 19.18 -18.16
CA LEU A 441 -41.26 19.91 -17.29
C LEU A 441 -39.80 20.03 -17.83
N GLY A 442 -39.28 21.25 -17.84
CA GLY A 442 -37.92 21.56 -18.31
C GLY A 442 -36.85 21.13 -17.30
N LEU A 443 -36.18 19.99 -17.56
CA LEU A 443 -35.17 19.43 -16.67
C LEU A 443 -33.76 20.03 -16.86
N SER A 444 -33.05 20.22 -15.76
CA SER A 444 -31.83 21.04 -15.70
C SER A 444 -30.52 20.24 -15.92
N LYS A 445 -29.38 20.95 -15.90
CA LYS A 445 -28.02 20.37 -15.92
C LYS A 445 -27.73 19.36 -14.77
N THR A 446 -28.64 19.21 -13.82
CA THR A 446 -28.66 18.11 -12.84
C THR A 446 -28.87 16.73 -13.49
N THR A 447 -29.69 16.62 -14.54
CA THR A 447 -30.07 15.32 -15.13
C THR A 447 -28.90 14.65 -15.85
N THR A 448 -28.15 15.40 -16.65
CA THR A 448 -26.91 14.94 -17.31
C THR A 448 -25.85 14.46 -16.30
N LEU A 449 -25.89 15.01 -15.09
CA LEU A 449 -24.94 14.77 -14.02
C LEU A 449 -25.34 13.55 -13.16
N ILE A 450 -26.64 13.35 -12.93
CA ILE A 450 -27.18 12.08 -12.38
C ILE A 450 -26.84 10.95 -13.36
N ALA A 451 -27.11 11.13 -14.66
CA ALA A 451 -26.73 10.16 -15.68
C ALA A 451 -25.23 9.82 -15.63
N ALA A 452 -24.34 10.81 -15.51
CA ALA A 452 -22.90 10.56 -15.40
C ALA A 452 -22.49 9.70 -14.18
N VAL A 453 -23.13 9.88 -13.01
CA VAL A 453 -22.88 9.05 -11.82
C VAL A 453 -23.41 7.64 -12.03
N PHE A 454 -24.63 7.50 -12.56
CA PHE A 454 -25.24 6.20 -12.87
C PHE A 454 -24.43 5.42 -13.90
N THR A 455 -24.00 6.04 -15.01
CA THR A 455 -23.21 5.37 -16.06
C THR A 455 -21.83 4.94 -15.55
N LEU A 456 -21.17 5.70 -14.68
CA LEU A 456 -19.87 5.30 -14.11
C LEU A 456 -20.00 4.17 -13.07
N GLY A 457 -21.01 4.22 -12.19
CA GLY A 457 -21.28 3.12 -11.26
C GLY A 457 -21.74 1.84 -11.98
N ALA A 458 -22.59 1.97 -13.00
CA ALA A 458 -23.00 0.84 -13.85
C ALA A 458 -21.83 0.25 -14.64
N ALA A 459 -20.87 1.06 -15.10
CA ALA A 459 -19.64 0.57 -15.73
C ALA A 459 -18.73 -0.20 -14.76
N ALA A 460 -18.66 0.23 -13.49
CA ALA A 460 -17.95 -0.52 -12.44
C ALA A 460 -18.64 -1.86 -12.14
N ALA A 461 -19.98 -1.87 -12.03
CA ALA A 461 -20.77 -3.09 -11.88
C ALA A 461 -20.62 -4.04 -13.09
N ALA A 462 -20.60 -3.51 -14.32
CA ALA A 462 -20.36 -4.31 -15.53
C ALA A 462 -18.94 -4.92 -15.55
N GLY A 463 -17.92 -4.20 -15.06
CA GLY A 463 -16.58 -4.75 -14.86
C GLY A 463 -16.54 -5.90 -13.85
N TYR A 464 -17.25 -5.74 -12.73
CA TYR A 464 -17.44 -6.79 -11.73
C TYR A 464 -18.14 -8.03 -12.31
N PHE A 465 -19.28 -7.85 -13.00
CA PHE A 465 -20.04 -8.95 -13.57
C PHE A 465 -19.33 -9.66 -14.72
N GLY A 466 -18.70 -8.93 -15.63
CA GLY A 466 -17.93 -9.51 -16.73
C GLY A 466 -16.75 -10.36 -16.24
N PHE A 467 -16.11 -9.97 -15.13
CA PHE A 467 -15.08 -10.79 -14.50
C PHE A 467 -15.65 -11.98 -13.73
N THR A 468 -16.76 -11.78 -13.00
CA THR A 468 -17.48 -12.86 -12.29
C THR A 468 -17.86 -13.97 -13.28
N GLN A 469 -18.45 -13.63 -14.42
CA GLN A 469 -18.89 -14.56 -15.46
C GLN A 469 -17.71 -15.33 -16.12
N VAL A 470 -16.49 -14.76 -16.12
CA VAL A 470 -15.27 -15.43 -16.60
C VAL A 470 -14.71 -16.42 -15.58
N ILE A 471 -14.93 -16.20 -14.28
CA ILE A 471 -14.58 -17.17 -13.22
C ILE A 471 -15.67 -18.24 -13.06
N SER A 472 -16.95 -17.84 -13.07
CA SER A 472 -18.10 -18.70 -12.76
C SER A 472 -18.56 -19.57 -13.93
N SER A 473 -17.62 -20.26 -14.59
CA SER A 473 -17.89 -21.26 -15.62
C SER A 473 -18.48 -22.54 -15.01
N GLY A 474 -19.70 -22.48 -14.44
CA GLY A 474 -20.35 -23.66 -13.88
C GLY A 474 -21.63 -23.51 -13.04
N GLN A 475 -22.21 -22.32 -12.83
CA GLN A 475 -23.46 -22.17 -12.06
C GLN A 475 -24.50 -21.29 -12.76
N GLY A 476 -25.78 -21.51 -12.42
CA GLY A 476 -26.95 -21.10 -13.20
C GLY A 476 -27.32 -19.62 -13.16
N ALA A 477 -28.16 -19.20 -14.11
CA ALA A 477 -28.56 -17.81 -14.31
C ALA A 477 -29.85 -17.44 -13.54
N ASP A 478 -29.74 -17.25 -12.22
CA ASP A 478 -30.89 -16.89 -11.39
C ASP A 478 -31.20 -15.37 -11.39
N SER A 479 -32.20 -15.02 -12.21
CA SER A 479 -32.94 -13.75 -12.25
C SER A 479 -32.20 -12.49 -12.74
N LEU A 480 -32.96 -11.64 -13.45
CA LEU A 480 -32.55 -10.28 -13.84
C LEU A 480 -32.54 -9.27 -12.67
N VAL A 481 -32.92 -9.69 -11.45
CA VAL A 481 -33.01 -8.82 -10.27
C VAL A 481 -31.66 -8.69 -9.55
N ALA A 482 -30.90 -9.79 -9.45
CA ALA A 482 -29.57 -9.81 -8.85
C ALA A 482 -28.56 -8.81 -9.48
N PRO A 483 -28.45 -8.65 -10.82
CA PRO A 483 -27.55 -7.64 -11.39
C PRO A 483 -28.00 -6.20 -11.14
N ALA A 484 -29.31 -5.96 -10.97
CA ALA A 484 -29.84 -4.61 -10.75
C ALA A 484 -29.55 -4.09 -9.33
N THR A 485 -29.69 -4.94 -8.31
CA THR A 485 -29.40 -4.59 -6.90
C THR A 485 -27.91 -4.28 -6.71
N VAL A 486 -27.03 -5.15 -7.19
CA VAL A 486 -25.57 -4.97 -7.16
C VAL A 486 -25.13 -3.71 -7.93
N ALA A 487 -25.78 -3.38 -9.05
CA ALA A 487 -25.50 -2.12 -9.76
C ALA A 487 -25.85 -0.88 -8.91
N VAL A 488 -26.95 -0.91 -8.16
CA VAL A 488 -27.31 0.16 -7.21
C VAL A 488 -26.31 0.27 -6.06
N GLU A 489 -25.86 -0.86 -5.49
CA GLU A 489 -24.79 -0.86 -4.47
C GLU A 489 -23.51 -0.18 -4.98
N PHE A 490 -23.02 -0.56 -6.16
CA PHE A 490 -21.82 0.06 -6.74
C PHE A 490 -22.01 1.55 -7.08
N ILE A 491 -23.19 1.99 -7.51
CA ILE A 491 -23.51 3.41 -7.73
C ILE A 491 -23.46 4.18 -6.39
N LEU A 492 -24.01 3.63 -5.31
CA LEU A 492 -23.99 4.24 -3.98
C LEU A 492 -22.56 4.29 -3.41
N LEU A 493 -21.81 3.19 -3.48
CA LEU A 493 -20.41 3.14 -3.04
C LEU A 493 -19.52 4.11 -3.85
N TYR A 494 -19.75 4.25 -5.16
CA TYR A 494 -19.06 5.23 -6.00
C TYR A 494 -19.37 6.68 -5.58
N ALA A 495 -20.65 7.03 -5.38
CA ALA A 495 -21.05 8.36 -4.94
C ALA A 495 -20.50 8.69 -3.54
N TYR A 496 -20.50 7.71 -2.63
CA TYR A 496 -19.95 7.82 -1.28
C TYR A 496 -18.43 8.03 -1.30
N ALA A 497 -17.69 7.21 -2.05
CA ALA A 497 -16.25 7.34 -2.26
C ALA A 497 -15.86 8.71 -2.85
N LEU A 498 -16.66 9.23 -3.79
CA LEU A 498 -16.42 10.53 -4.41
C LEU A 498 -16.62 11.70 -3.42
N GLY A 499 -17.68 11.64 -2.61
CA GLY A 499 -17.92 12.60 -1.53
C GLY A 499 -16.84 12.53 -0.44
N LEU A 500 -16.42 11.33 -0.05
CA LEU A 500 -15.31 11.11 0.89
C LEU A 500 -13.99 11.67 0.36
N LEU A 501 -13.63 11.41 -0.90
CA LEU A 501 -12.42 11.97 -1.50
C LEU A 501 -12.45 13.51 -1.51
N TYR A 502 -13.61 14.14 -1.73
CA TYR A 502 -13.71 15.60 -1.65
C TYR A 502 -13.56 16.11 -0.21
N ALA A 503 -14.24 15.48 0.75
CA ALA A 503 -14.15 15.83 2.17
C ALA A 503 -12.72 15.66 2.70
N LEU A 504 -12.08 14.52 2.40
CA LEU A 504 -10.70 14.22 2.79
C LEU A 504 -9.70 15.16 2.09
N ALA A 505 -9.87 15.48 0.80
CA ALA A 505 -9.02 16.46 0.14
C ALA A 505 -9.12 17.86 0.77
N LYS A 506 -10.29 18.24 1.31
CA LYS A 506 -10.44 19.48 2.09
C LYS A 506 -9.83 19.37 3.49
N LEU A 507 -10.04 18.27 4.20
CA LEU A 507 -9.45 18.00 5.51
C LEU A 507 -7.92 17.98 5.45
N PHE A 508 -7.33 17.23 4.50
CA PHE A 508 -5.89 17.22 4.27
C PHE A 508 -5.35 18.57 3.81
N SER A 509 -6.11 19.39 3.08
CA SER A 509 -5.70 20.76 2.76
C SER A 509 -5.68 21.68 3.99
N LEU A 510 -6.47 21.41 5.03
CA LEU A 510 -6.43 22.13 6.30
C LEU A 510 -5.29 21.60 7.18
N LEU A 511 -5.16 20.28 7.32
CA LEU A 511 -4.04 19.64 8.03
C LEU A 511 -2.68 20.01 7.41
N GLN A 512 -2.57 20.09 6.08
CA GLN A 512 -1.37 20.60 5.39
C GLN A 512 -1.04 22.01 5.86
N ARG A 513 -2.03 22.92 5.88
CA ARG A 513 -1.83 24.33 6.21
C ARG A 513 -1.46 24.56 7.67
N PHE A 514 -2.10 23.85 8.59
CA PHE A 514 -2.02 24.14 10.03
C PHE A 514 -1.15 23.16 10.84
N VAL A 515 -0.82 21.99 10.31
CA VAL A 515 -0.05 20.95 11.02
C VAL A 515 1.18 20.51 10.22
N VAL A 516 1.00 19.99 9.00
CA VAL A 516 2.09 19.36 8.25
C VAL A 516 3.12 20.38 7.74
N SER A 517 2.69 21.50 7.14
CA SER A 517 3.62 22.51 6.62
C SER A 517 4.45 23.19 7.73
N PRO A 518 3.89 23.55 8.91
CA PRO A 518 4.70 23.97 10.06
C PRO A 518 5.78 22.94 10.43
N ILE A 519 5.41 21.66 10.61
CA ILE A 519 6.35 20.59 10.99
C ILE A 519 7.44 20.40 9.92
N VAL A 520 7.06 20.35 8.64
CA VAL A 520 8.00 20.22 7.51
C VAL A 520 8.95 21.42 7.45
N SER A 521 8.45 22.65 7.59
CA SER A 521 9.31 23.84 7.57
C SER A 521 10.28 23.92 8.75
N VAL A 522 9.91 23.42 9.93
CA VAL A 522 10.85 23.28 11.07
C VAL A 522 11.91 22.23 10.77
N LEU A 523 11.51 21.07 10.20
CA LEU A 523 12.42 20.01 9.82
C LEU A 523 13.41 20.45 8.73
N ASP A 524 12.93 21.13 7.69
CA ASP A 524 13.77 21.66 6.61
C ASP A 524 14.80 22.65 7.16
N ASN A 525 14.38 23.64 7.99
CA ASN A 525 15.29 24.58 8.67
C ASN A 525 16.38 23.86 9.50
N VAL A 526 16.02 22.80 10.25
CA VAL A 526 16.98 21.99 10.99
C VAL A 526 17.95 21.29 10.03
N THR A 527 17.46 20.65 8.97
CA THR A 527 18.33 19.93 8.02
C THR A 527 19.26 20.85 7.23
N ASP A 528 18.82 22.04 6.86
CA ASP A 528 19.65 23.06 6.18
C ASP A 528 20.70 23.67 7.13
N SER A 529 20.35 23.91 8.40
CA SER A 529 21.33 24.37 9.40
C SER A 529 22.48 23.37 9.60
N LEU A 530 22.14 22.08 9.61
CA LEU A 530 23.08 20.95 9.67
C LEU A 530 23.69 20.59 8.30
N LYS A 531 23.26 21.26 7.22
CA LYS A 531 23.69 21.06 5.81
C LYS A 531 23.51 19.61 5.32
N LEU A 532 22.54 18.90 5.90
CA LEU A 532 22.17 17.54 5.55
C LEU A 532 21.50 17.52 4.16
N ARG A 533 21.69 16.44 3.43
CA ARG A 533 20.98 16.18 2.18
C ARG A 533 20.01 15.02 2.39
N ARG A 534 18.93 14.94 1.60
CA ARG A 534 17.93 13.85 1.71
C ARG A 534 18.55 12.44 1.79
N TRP A 535 19.57 12.12 1.00
CA TRP A 535 20.28 10.82 1.09
C TRP A 535 21.02 10.59 2.42
N MET A 536 21.52 11.65 3.07
CA MET A 536 22.11 11.58 4.41
C MET A 536 21.04 11.36 5.47
N ILE A 537 19.88 12.01 5.34
CA ILE A 537 18.72 11.81 6.23
C ILE A 537 18.24 10.35 6.14
N ILE A 538 18.14 9.79 4.93
CA ILE A 538 17.82 8.37 4.72
C ILE A 538 18.82 7.47 5.44
N ILE A 539 20.13 7.70 5.28
CA ILE A 539 21.17 6.93 5.98
C ILE A 539 21.08 7.10 7.51
N ILE A 540 20.81 8.30 8.02
CA ILE A 540 20.66 8.57 9.46
C ILE A 540 19.46 7.80 10.03
N ILE A 541 18.31 7.79 9.34
CA ILE A 541 17.12 7.03 9.77
C ILE A 541 17.42 5.53 9.79
N HIS A 542 18.06 4.99 8.74
CA HIS A 542 18.45 3.58 8.69
C HIS A 542 19.44 3.24 9.81
N ALA A 543 20.49 4.04 10.01
CA ALA A 543 21.47 3.82 11.06
C ALA A 543 20.85 3.91 12.47
N ALA A 544 19.94 4.86 12.70
CA ALA A 544 19.25 5.04 13.98
C ALA A 544 18.32 3.85 14.30
N VAL A 545 17.51 3.40 13.33
CA VAL A 545 16.63 2.24 13.48
C VAL A 545 17.44 0.95 13.70
N GLN A 546 18.53 0.76 12.96
CA GLN A 546 19.41 -0.40 13.14
C GLN A 546 20.12 -0.39 14.50
N LEU A 547 20.65 0.77 14.93
CA LEU A 547 21.30 0.92 16.24
C LEU A 547 20.30 0.68 17.39
N LEU A 548 19.11 1.27 17.32
CA LEU A 548 18.08 1.12 18.35
C LEU A 548 17.51 -0.31 18.38
N GLY A 549 17.30 -0.95 17.23
CA GLY A 549 16.83 -2.33 17.14
C GLY A 549 17.83 -3.37 17.69
N HIS A 550 19.13 -3.04 17.70
CA HIS A 550 20.18 -3.89 18.26
C HIS A 550 20.61 -3.51 19.68
N ILE A 551 20.06 -2.46 20.31
CA ILE A 551 20.54 -1.93 21.60
C ILE A 551 20.50 -2.95 22.76
N ASN A 552 19.56 -3.90 22.71
CA ASN A 552 19.42 -5.00 23.68
C ASN A 552 20.14 -6.30 23.23
N SER A 553 20.97 -6.25 22.19
CA SER A 553 21.47 -7.42 21.44
C SER A 553 22.89 -7.21 20.88
N LEU A 554 23.74 -6.42 21.55
CA LEU A 554 25.09 -6.06 21.08
C LEU A 554 26.03 -7.28 20.87
N SER A 555 25.75 -8.42 21.51
CA SER A 555 26.59 -9.62 21.47
C SER A 555 26.46 -10.47 20.20
N SER A 556 25.40 -10.28 19.42
CA SER A 556 25.11 -11.09 18.22
C SER A 556 24.23 -10.32 17.24
N VAL A 557 24.74 -10.10 16.03
CA VAL A 557 23.97 -9.50 14.92
C VAL A 557 23.29 -10.64 14.15
N ASP A 558 21.96 -10.64 14.20
CA ASP A 558 21.12 -11.60 13.50
C ASP A 558 20.76 -11.07 12.10
N SER A 559 21.00 -11.88 11.06
CA SER A 559 20.78 -11.50 9.66
C SER A 559 19.31 -11.26 9.31
N SER A 560 18.41 -12.06 9.88
CA SER A 560 16.96 -11.96 9.68
C SER A 560 16.43 -10.68 10.36
N LYS A 561 16.93 -10.37 11.56
CA LYS A 561 16.61 -9.14 12.30
C LYS A 561 17.15 -7.89 11.62
N LEU A 562 18.41 -7.92 11.15
CA LEU A 562 19.04 -6.85 10.36
C LEU A 562 18.19 -6.51 9.12
N LEU A 563 17.72 -7.55 8.42
CA LEU A 563 16.89 -7.44 7.23
C LEU A 563 15.49 -6.89 7.54
N GLY A 564 14.84 -7.36 8.61
CA GLY A 564 13.55 -6.82 9.06
C GLY A 564 13.63 -5.35 9.47
N LEU A 565 14.67 -4.95 10.21
CA LEU A 565 14.93 -3.54 10.54
C LEU A 565 15.20 -2.68 9.29
N LEU A 566 15.77 -3.25 8.22
CA LEU A 566 15.97 -2.59 6.93
C LEU A 566 14.64 -2.35 6.19
N VAL A 567 13.70 -3.31 6.20
CA VAL A 567 12.34 -3.12 5.66
C VAL A 567 11.59 -2.04 6.46
N LEU A 568 11.61 -2.12 7.80
CA LEU A 568 10.90 -1.18 8.67
C LEU A 568 11.46 0.26 8.55
N SER A 569 12.78 0.43 8.46
CA SER A 569 13.39 1.75 8.21
C SER A 569 13.13 2.27 6.80
N SER A 570 13.05 1.39 5.79
CA SER A 570 12.61 1.77 4.43
C SER A 570 11.17 2.27 4.42
N PHE A 571 10.27 1.63 5.18
CA PHE A 571 8.87 2.05 5.28
C PHE A 571 8.73 3.37 6.05
N LEU A 572 9.48 3.54 7.15
CA LEU A 572 9.54 4.80 7.89
C LEU A 572 10.05 5.96 7.00
N VAL A 573 11.08 5.72 6.19
CA VAL A 573 11.55 6.69 5.19
C VAL A 573 10.46 7.01 4.17
N PHE A 574 9.77 6.01 3.61
CA PHE A 574 8.65 6.25 2.70
C PHE A 574 7.54 7.10 3.34
N ALA A 575 7.11 6.77 4.56
CA ALA A 575 6.05 7.50 5.27
C ALA A 575 6.44 8.96 5.55
N LEU A 576 7.68 9.21 6.00
CA LEU A 576 8.20 10.57 6.22
C LEU A 576 8.30 11.38 4.92
N PHE A 577 8.72 10.74 3.82
CA PHE A 577 8.78 11.40 2.52
C PHE A 577 7.37 11.67 1.96
N LEU A 578 6.40 10.78 2.18
CA LEU A 578 5.00 11.01 1.79
C LEU A 578 4.37 12.17 2.57
N LEU A 579 4.68 12.31 3.86
CA LEU A 579 4.31 13.49 4.66
C LEU A 579 4.93 14.77 4.09
N ALA A 580 6.20 14.74 3.67
CA ALA A 580 6.83 15.88 2.99
C ALA A 580 6.17 16.21 1.63
N LEU A 581 5.78 15.19 0.84
CA LEU A 581 5.05 15.38 -0.42
C LEU A 581 3.69 16.07 -0.21
N GLY A 582 2.94 15.63 0.81
CA GLY A 582 1.67 16.25 1.20
C GLY A 582 1.83 17.60 1.90
N GLY A 583 2.96 17.85 2.55
CA GLY A 583 3.29 19.08 3.28
C GLY A 583 3.78 20.24 2.40
N SER A 584 4.51 19.92 1.32
CA SER A 584 5.22 20.86 0.45
C SER A 584 4.39 22.07 0.01
N ASN A 585 4.93 23.26 0.26
CA ASN A 585 4.48 24.53 -0.30
C ASN A 585 5.50 25.14 -1.28
N ASP A 586 6.62 24.45 -1.54
CA ASP A 586 7.65 24.89 -2.48
C ASP A 586 7.29 24.55 -3.93
N GLY A 587 7.85 25.33 -4.87
CA GLY A 587 7.65 25.14 -6.31
C GLY A 587 6.56 26.03 -6.91
N THR A 588 6.06 25.63 -8.09
CA THR A 588 4.96 26.30 -8.79
C THR A 588 3.60 25.83 -8.27
N LEU A 589 2.52 26.57 -8.57
CA LEU A 589 1.17 26.17 -8.21
C LEU A 589 0.80 24.81 -8.82
N ASP A 590 1.25 24.58 -10.06
CA ASP A 590 1.09 23.30 -10.76
C ASP A 590 1.88 22.16 -10.10
N GLN A 591 3.10 22.43 -9.60
CA GLN A 591 3.87 21.44 -8.85
C GLN A 591 3.16 21.05 -7.55
N GLN A 592 2.62 22.02 -6.80
CA GLN A 592 1.83 21.72 -5.60
C GLN A 592 0.53 20.95 -5.91
N ARG A 593 -0.16 21.26 -7.03
CA ARG A 593 -1.37 20.53 -7.47
C ARG A 593 -1.04 19.08 -7.84
N MET A 594 0.07 18.86 -8.53
CA MET A 594 0.59 17.55 -8.92
C MET A 594 1.04 16.73 -7.69
N GLN A 595 1.82 17.34 -6.79
CA GLN A 595 2.25 16.74 -5.52
C GLN A 595 1.05 16.25 -4.69
N ARG A 596 -0.01 17.06 -4.57
CA ARG A 596 -1.25 16.68 -3.87
C ARG A 596 -1.98 15.49 -4.51
N SER A 597 -2.01 15.38 -5.84
CA SER A 597 -2.60 14.21 -6.50
C SER A 597 -1.74 12.95 -6.35
N LEU A 598 -0.41 13.07 -6.47
CA LEU A 598 0.51 11.94 -6.24
C LEU A 598 0.45 11.47 -4.77
N PHE A 599 0.35 12.39 -3.82
CA PHE A 599 0.09 12.10 -2.41
C PHE A 599 -1.22 11.30 -2.24
N ALA A 600 -2.32 11.68 -2.92
CA ALA A 600 -3.57 10.94 -2.83
C ALA A 600 -3.42 9.48 -3.33
N VAL A 601 -2.75 9.26 -4.46
CA VAL A 601 -2.48 7.91 -5.00
C VAL A 601 -1.62 7.10 -4.03
N MET A 602 -0.50 7.66 -3.55
CA MET A 602 0.45 6.95 -2.69
C MET A 602 -0.03 6.78 -1.23
N CYS A 603 -0.93 7.64 -0.74
CA CYS A 603 -1.55 7.48 0.58
C CYS A 603 -2.61 6.36 0.56
N LEU A 604 -3.37 6.23 -0.53
CA LEU A 604 -4.38 5.18 -0.68
C LEU A 604 -3.76 3.80 -0.94
N SER A 605 -2.49 3.72 -1.33
CA SER A 605 -1.76 2.45 -1.46
C SER A 605 -1.06 1.98 -0.17
N ILE A 606 -1.22 2.69 0.95
CA ILE A 606 -0.67 2.27 2.26
C ILE A 606 -1.41 1.03 2.82
N PHE A 607 -2.70 0.86 2.55
CA PHE A 607 -3.53 -0.15 3.22
C PHE A 607 -2.96 -1.60 3.16
N PRO A 608 -2.45 -2.11 2.02
CA PRO A 608 -1.78 -3.42 1.98
C PRO A 608 -0.48 -3.53 2.78
N TRP A 609 0.24 -2.41 3.02
CA TRP A 609 1.51 -2.45 3.75
C TRP A 609 1.34 -2.74 5.25
N VAL A 610 0.14 -2.53 5.82
CA VAL A 610 -0.10 -2.72 7.26
C VAL A 610 0.23 -4.15 7.70
N GLY A 611 -0.20 -5.16 6.93
CA GLY A 611 0.10 -6.57 7.18
C GLY A 611 1.58 -6.95 6.98
N LYS A 612 2.27 -6.30 6.03
CA LYS A 612 3.70 -6.52 5.80
C LYS A 612 4.54 -5.88 6.91
N VAL A 613 4.23 -4.66 7.33
CA VAL A 613 4.88 -3.98 8.47
C VAL A 613 4.69 -4.78 9.76
N ALA A 614 3.47 -5.29 10.03
CA ALA A 614 3.20 -6.12 11.20
C ALA A 614 4.04 -7.41 11.21
N TYR A 615 4.18 -8.09 10.07
CA TYR A 615 5.02 -9.29 9.93
C TYR A 615 6.51 -9.00 10.16
N PHE A 616 7.05 -7.90 9.61
CA PHE A 616 8.44 -7.52 9.87
C PHE A 616 8.71 -7.05 11.31
N VAL A 617 7.73 -6.46 12.01
CA VAL A 617 7.83 -6.25 13.47
C VAL A 617 7.91 -7.60 14.21
N GLY A 618 7.14 -8.60 13.76
CA GLY A 618 7.23 -9.98 14.25
C GLY A 618 8.65 -10.56 14.11
N ILE A 619 9.23 -10.51 12.90
CA ILE A 619 10.60 -10.99 12.61
C ILE A 619 11.66 -10.25 13.44
N VAL A 620 11.51 -8.94 13.66
CA VAL A 620 12.48 -8.17 14.46
C VAL A 620 12.41 -8.51 15.95
N ARG A 621 11.25 -8.97 16.44
CA ARG A 621 11.04 -9.43 17.83
C ARG A 621 11.46 -10.89 18.03
N PHE A 622 11.19 -11.75 17.05
CA PHE A 622 11.55 -13.18 17.04
C PHE A 622 12.17 -13.56 15.68
N PRO A 623 13.49 -13.34 15.49
CA PRO A 623 14.12 -13.64 14.21
C PRO A 623 14.23 -15.15 13.96
N PRO A 624 13.95 -15.63 12.72
CA PRO A 624 14.29 -16.97 12.30
C PRO A 624 15.80 -17.22 12.37
N SER A 625 16.19 -18.36 12.97
CA SER A 625 17.59 -18.75 13.19
C SER A 625 18.40 -18.98 11.92
N GLU A 626 17.73 -19.22 10.80
CA GLU A 626 18.33 -19.29 9.47
C GLU A 626 17.60 -18.31 8.54
N LEU A 627 18.36 -17.54 7.75
CA LEU A 627 17.81 -16.61 6.77
C LEU A 627 17.41 -17.38 5.51
N SER A 628 16.11 -17.59 5.31
CA SER A 628 15.60 -18.25 4.09
C SER A 628 15.77 -17.37 2.85
N ASN A 629 15.91 -18.02 1.69
CA ASN A 629 15.96 -17.33 0.39
C ASN A 629 14.68 -16.52 0.14
N ASP A 630 13.51 -17.05 0.53
CA ASP A 630 12.23 -16.39 0.33
C ASP A 630 12.12 -15.11 1.17
N LEU A 631 12.57 -15.14 2.43
CA LEU A 631 12.62 -13.95 3.29
C LEU A 631 13.61 -12.91 2.75
N LEU A 632 14.76 -13.35 2.21
CA LEU A 632 15.74 -12.48 1.56
C LEU A 632 15.16 -11.79 0.31
N VAL A 633 14.45 -12.54 -0.54
CA VAL A 633 13.82 -12.02 -1.76
C VAL A 633 12.63 -11.12 -1.45
N GLU A 634 11.72 -11.51 -0.54
CA GLU A 634 10.58 -10.70 -0.11
C GLU A 634 11.07 -9.34 0.42
N SER A 635 11.95 -9.38 1.43
CA SER A 635 12.51 -8.17 2.05
C SER A 635 13.27 -7.29 1.07
N GLY A 636 14.11 -7.89 0.22
CA GLY A 636 14.87 -7.17 -0.80
C GLY A 636 13.94 -6.47 -1.81
N SER A 637 12.84 -7.12 -2.20
CA SER A 637 11.83 -6.51 -3.08
C SER A 637 11.14 -5.32 -2.41
N TYR A 638 10.80 -5.41 -1.12
CA TYR A 638 10.12 -4.34 -0.39
C TYR A 638 11.04 -3.13 -0.15
N VAL A 639 12.30 -3.36 0.21
CA VAL A 639 13.32 -2.30 0.31
C VAL A 639 13.52 -1.60 -1.04
N PHE A 640 13.54 -2.36 -2.14
CA PHE A 640 13.64 -1.81 -3.50
C PHE A 640 12.40 -0.97 -3.87
N ILE A 641 11.18 -1.48 -3.64
CA ILE A 641 9.92 -0.77 -3.93
C ILE A 641 9.81 0.52 -3.10
N LEU A 642 10.07 0.46 -1.80
CA LEU A 642 10.03 1.63 -0.91
C LEU A 642 11.14 2.64 -1.25
N GLY A 643 12.30 2.15 -1.70
CA GLY A 643 13.37 2.98 -2.26
C GLY A 643 12.95 3.72 -3.54
N LEU A 644 12.24 3.06 -4.47
CA LEU A 644 11.65 3.69 -5.65
C LEU A 644 10.58 4.72 -5.28
N PHE A 645 9.73 4.42 -4.28
CA PHE A 645 8.72 5.37 -3.77
C PHE A 645 9.38 6.64 -3.22
N ALA A 646 10.35 6.50 -2.32
CA ALA A 646 11.10 7.63 -1.74
C ALA A 646 11.91 8.40 -2.80
N TYR A 647 12.40 7.72 -3.84
CA TYR A 647 13.09 8.37 -4.96
C TYR A 647 12.14 9.18 -5.87
N LEU A 648 10.98 8.65 -6.25
CA LEU A 648 9.97 9.41 -7.00
C LEU A 648 9.51 10.65 -6.21
N ILE A 649 9.26 10.49 -4.91
CA ILE A 649 8.90 11.60 -4.03
C ILE A 649 10.03 12.64 -3.98
N SER A 650 11.29 12.20 -3.83
CA SER A 650 12.46 13.09 -3.86
C SER A 650 12.53 13.93 -5.13
N LEU A 651 12.29 13.31 -6.29
CA LEU A 651 12.26 14.00 -7.58
C LEU A 651 11.04 14.93 -7.70
N SER A 652 9.88 14.57 -7.13
CA SER A 652 8.63 15.34 -7.18
C SER A 652 8.65 16.59 -6.28
N LEU A 653 9.47 16.56 -5.22
CA LEU A 653 9.82 17.72 -4.42
C LEU A 653 10.80 18.65 -5.17
N ASP A 654 11.72 18.08 -5.97
CA ASP A 654 12.71 18.85 -6.75
C ASP A 654 12.14 19.44 -8.07
N GLY A 655 11.00 18.95 -8.57
CA GLY A 655 10.32 19.47 -9.76
C GLY A 655 9.08 18.67 -10.19
N MET A 656 8.52 19.03 -11.34
CA MET A 656 7.36 18.35 -11.95
C MET A 656 7.69 16.92 -12.43
N ILE A 657 6.81 15.95 -12.17
CA ILE A 657 6.80 14.60 -12.74
C ILE A 657 5.34 14.19 -13.09
N PRO A 658 5.00 13.99 -14.37
CA PRO A 658 5.83 14.21 -15.56
C PRO A 658 6.37 15.66 -15.66
N LEU A 659 7.55 15.82 -16.27
CA LEU A 659 8.09 17.13 -16.66
C LEU A 659 7.19 17.78 -17.72
N PRO A 660 6.96 19.12 -17.70
CA PRO A 660 6.19 19.78 -18.75
C PRO A 660 6.91 19.64 -20.11
N PRO A 661 6.19 19.45 -21.23
CA PRO A 661 6.77 19.52 -22.56
C PRO A 661 7.54 20.82 -22.81
N THR A 662 7.13 21.95 -22.22
CA THR A 662 7.90 23.22 -22.27
C THR A 662 9.23 23.22 -21.51
N ALA A 663 9.53 22.23 -20.64
CA ALA A 663 10.89 22.03 -20.13
C ALA A 663 11.84 21.47 -21.19
N PHE A 664 11.30 20.89 -22.27
CA PHE A 664 12.03 20.49 -23.48
C PHE A 664 12.07 21.67 -24.47
N PHE A 665 10.94 22.35 -24.68
CA PHE A 665 10.78 23.43 -25.67
C PHE A 665 11.22 24.84 -25.20
N GLY A 666 11.73 25.00 -23.98
CA GLY A 666 12.04 26.29 -23.33
C GLY A 666 13.12 27.17 -23.99
N ALA A 667 13.51 26.86 -25.22
CA ALA A 667 14.33 27.70 -26.09
C ALA A 667 13.94 27.62 -27.59
N SER A 668 12.93 26.82 -27.98
CA SER A 668 12.47 26.72 -29.39
C SER A 668 11.24 27.59 -29.70
N SER A 669 10.50 28.06 -28.70
CA SER A 669 9.29 28.87 -28.89
C SER A 669 9.53 30.39 -29.06
N GLY A 670 10.77 30.86 -28.97
CA GLY A 670 11.12 32.29 -29.11
C GLY A 670 10.62 33.22 -27.99
N GLN A 671 9.91 32.69 -26.98
CA GLN A 671 9.48 33.44 -25.81
C GLN A 671 10.59 33.52 -24.75
N ASP A 672 10.87 34.73 -24.26
CA ASP A 672 11.76 34.90 -23.12
C ASP A 672 11.14 34.29 -21.87
N ALA A 673 11.87 33.38 -21.21
CA ALA A 673 11.37 32.64 -20.05
C ALA A 673 10.94 33.54 -18.86
N ALA A 674 11.33 34.81 -18.83
CA ALA A 674 10.79 35.80 -17.89
C ALA A 674 9.27 35.95 -17.99
N SER A 675 8.73 35.97 -19.20
CA SER A 675 7.31 36.27 -19.48
C SER A 675 6.35 35.22 -18.91
N ALA A 676 6.80 33.98 -18.72
CA ALA A 676 6.02 32.89 -18.14
C ALA A 676 6.05 32.84 -16.60
N TYR A 677 6.90 33.63 -15.94
CA TYR A 677 7.04 33.63 -14.46
C TYR A 677 6.91 35.02 -13.82
N GLY A 678 6.68 36.07 -14.63
CA GLY A 678 6.41 37.41 -14.14
C GLY A 678 4.98 37.55 -13.61
N LYS A 679 4.78 37.47 -12.29
CA LYS A 679 3.57 38.02 -11.66
C LYS A 679 3.45 39.49 -12.04
N SER A 680 2.24 39.93 -12.37
CA SER A 680 1.91 41.33 -12.67
C SER A 680 1.91 42.21 -11.41
N SER A 681 3.09 42.43 -10.83
CA SER A 681 3.30 43.50 -9.84
C SER A 681 3.23 44.86 -10.53
N SER A 682 2.05 45.47 -10.51
CA SER A 682 1.73 46.75 -11.14
C SER A 682 2.40 47.95 -10.45
N SER A 683 3.69 48.19 -10.70
CA SER A 683 4.38 49.46 -10.37
C SER A 683 5.83 49.56 -10.92
N SER A 684 6.03 49.41 -12.23
CA SER A 684 7.31 49.81 -12.86
C SER A 684 7.12 50.25 -14.31
N ALA A 685 7.32 51.55 -14.58
CA ALA A 685 7.12 52.16 -15.89
C ALA A 685 8.30 51.90 -16.86
N SER A 686 8.54 50.64 -17.23
CA SER A 686 9.51 50.27 -18.25
C SER A 686 9.16 48.92 -18.90
N GLY A 687 8.63 48.93 -20.12
CA GLY A 687 8.25 47.73 -20.89
C GLY A 687 9.43 46.94 -21.46
N VAL A 688 10.53 46.80 -20.72
CA VAL A 688 11.77 46.19 -21.20
C VAL A 688 11.65 44.65 -21.16
N LYS A 689 11.59 44.04 -22.35
CA LYS A 689 11.61 42.58 -22.54
C LYS A 689 12.90 42.00 -21.94
N ILE A 690 12.78 41.06 -20.99
CA ILE A 690 13.95 40.49 -20.30
C ILE A 690 14.57 39.39 -21.16
N THR A 691 15.58 39.76 -21.96
CA THR A 691 16.33 38.88 -22.84
C THR A 691 17.56 38.29 -22.13
N ALA A 692 18.33 37.47 -22.84
CA ALA A 692 19.68 37.09 -22.46
C ALA A 692 20.54 38.28 -21.97
N GLU A 693 20.43 39.40 -22.67
CA GLU A 693 21.43 40.47 -22.69
C GLU A 693 21.26 41.46 -21.53
N ASN A 694 20.04 41.52 -20.97
CA ASN A 694 19.68 42.42 -19.88
C ASN A 694 19.28 41.69 -18.56
N CYS A 695 19.20 40.37 -18.56
CA CYS A 695 18.68 39.56 -17.44
C CYS A 695 19.43 39.78 -16.09
N PRO A 696 18.73 40.22 -15.01
CA PRO A 696 19.35 40.57 -13.73
C PRO A 696 19.80 39.38 -12.87
N LYS A 697 19.54 38.12 -13.30
CA LYS A 697 20.02 36.91 -12.60
C LYS A 697 21.10 36.14 -13.36
N CYS A 698 21.53 36.64 -14.52
CA CYS A 698 22.46 35.94 -15.41
C CYS A 698 23.60 36.88 -15.84
N ILE A 699 24.31 37.37 -14.81
CA ILE A 699 25.59 38.11 -14.88
C ILE A 699 26.72 37.11 -15.18
N PHE A 700 27.59 37.43 -16.13
CA PHE A 700 28.79 36.65 -16.46
C PHE A 700 29.96 37.64 -16.64
N GLU A 701 31.03 37.42 -15.88
CA GLU A 701 32.24 38.25 -15.84
C GLU A 701 33.09 38.09 -17.11
N ASP A 702 33.23 36.85 -17.61
CA ASP A 702 33.97 36.52 -18.82
C ASP A 702 33.06 36.09 -19.99
N GLY A 703 33.42 36.55 -21.19
CA GLY A 703 32.80 36.16 -22.46
C GLY A 703 33.73 35.31 -23.34
N GLY A 704 33.24 34.91 -24.51
CA GLY A 704 34.10 34.35 -25.55
C GLY A 704 34.86 35.44 -26.33
N PRO A 705 35.70 35.07 -27.31
CA PRO A 705 36.10 35.98 -28.37
C PRO A 705 34.86 36.64 -28.98
N GLY A 706 34.94 37.93 -29.34
CA GLY A 706 33.82 38.69 -29.89
C GLY A 706 32.65 38.94 -28.91
N ALA A 707 32.83 38.72 -27.60
CA ALA A 707 31.84 39.13 -26.60
C ALA A 707 31.80 40.66 -26.41
N VAL A 708 30.59 41.22 -26.39
CA VAL A 708 30.35 42.61 -26.00
C VAL A 708 30.15 42.67 -24.48
N LEU A 709 30.95 43.51 -23.83
CA LEU A 709 30.92 43.77 -22.39
C LEU A 709 30.30 45.15 -22.15
N VAL A 710 29.42 45.25 -21.14
CA VAL A 710 28.81 46.52 -20.71
C VAL A 710 28.97 46.65 -19.20
N GLU A 711 29.27 47.87 -18.73
CA GLU A 711 29.40 48.19 -17.31
C GLU A 711 28.11 47.84 -16.55
N TYR A 712 28.24 47.18 -15.41
CA TYR A 712 27.11 46.71 -14.62
C TYR A 712 27.44 46.69 -13.13
N ASN A 713 26.87 47.64 -12.39
CA ASN A 713 26.98 47.73 -10.94
C ASN A 713 25.91 46.84 -10.27
N ASP A 714 26.35 45.94 -9.40
CA ASP A 714 25.53 44.95 -8.69
C ASP A 714 25.77 45.05 -7.15
N LYS A 715 25.07 44.23 -6.34
CA LYS A 715 25.19 44.27 -4.87
C LYS A 715 26.54 43.78 -4.33
N THR A 716 27.44 43.32 -5.18
CA THR A 716 28.81 42.90 -4.84
C THR A 716 29.89 43.82 -5.41
N THR A 717 29.53 44.79 -6.27
CA THR A 717 30.44 45.83 -6.77
C THR A 717 30.75 46.85 -5.67
N CYS A 718 31.92 46.73 -5.03
CA CYS A 718 32.32 47.58 -3.89
C CYS A 718 33.24 48.71 -4.34
N ARG A 719 32.92 49.96 -3.98
CA ARG A 719 33.80 51.12 -4.24
C ARG A 719 34.92 51.19 -3.19
N VAL A 720 36.15 50.87 -3.58
CA VAL A 720 37.33 50.88 -2.71
C VAL A 720 38.26 52.03 -3.12
N VAL A 721 38.66 52.89 -2.19
CA VAL A 721 39.67 53.91 -2.45
C VAL A 721 41.05 53.31 -2.19
N ALA A 722 41.96 53.41 -3.17
CA ALA A 722 43.29 52.81 -3.13
C ALA A 722 44.38 53.89 -3.15
N GLY A 723 45.43 53.66 -2.36
CA GLY A 723 46.61 54.53 -2.30
C GLY A 723 46.39 55.88 -1.60
N LYS A 724 47.49 56.62 -1.40
CA LYS A 724 47.47 57.98 -0.82
C LYS A 724 47.02 59.07 -1.81
N THR A 725 46.84 58.70 -3.09
CA THR A 725 46.43 59.57 -4.20
C THR A 725 44.91 59.66 -4.38
N GLY A 726 44.12 58.84 -3.67
CA GLY A 726 42.66 58.89 -3.71
C GLY A 726 42.02 58.21 -4.93
N GLU A 727 42.75 57.33 -5.62
CA GLU A 727 42.23 56.59 -6.77
C GLU A 727 41.06 55.67 -6.38
N VAL A 728 40.01 55.67 -7.19
CA VAL A 728 38.76 54.96 -6.91
C VAL A 728 38.72 53.68 -7.73
N VAL A 729 38.88 52.53 -7.06
CA VAL A 729 38.84 51.20 -7.67
C VAL A 729 37.54 50.49 -7.30
N TYR A 730 36.73 50.15 -8.29
CA TYR A 730 35.55 49.31 -8.08
C TYR A 730 35.96 47.84 -8.08
N VAL A 731 35.67 47.14 -6.98
CA VAL A 731 36.08 45.75 -6.72
C VAL A 731 34.85 44.86 -6.62
N GLY A 732 34.68 43.98 -7.59
CA GLY A 732 33.52 43.11 -7.79
C GLY A 732 33.30 42.89 -9.29
N PRO A 733 32.15 42.34 -9.72
CA PRO A 733 31.78 42.38 -11.12
C PRO A 733 31.55 43.84 -11.53
N THR A 734 32.38 44.35 -12.43
CA THR A 734 32.26 45.71 -13.00
C THR A 734 31.64 45.69 -14.40
N PHE A 735 31.80 44.59 -15.13
CA PHE A 735 31.26 44.38 -16.47
C PHE A 735 30.46 43.07 -16.54
N ARG A 736 29.44 43.05 -17.41
CA ARG A 736 28.73 41.82 -17.80
C ARG A 736 28.82 41.62 -19.30
N VAL A 737 28.90 40.35 -19.74
CA VAL A 737 28.64 39.99 -21.13
C VAL A 737 27.18 40.27 -21.45
N VAL A 738 26.92 41.06 -22.50
CA VAL A 738 25.56 41.31 -23.01
C VAL A 738 25.29 40.50 -24.28
N SER A 739 26.25 40.36 -25.18
CA SER A 739 26.13 39.54 -26.40
C SER A 739 27.47 38.88 -26.73
N CYS A 740 27.47 37.83 -27.55
CA CYS A 740 28.68 37.11 -27.97
C CYS A 740 28.40 36.28 -29.24
N ASP A 741 29.38 36.24 -30.15
CA ASP A 741 29.28 35.68 -31.50
C ASP A 741 29.90 34.27 -31.65
N CYS A 742 30.22 33.58 -30.54
CA CYS A 742 30.73 32.18 -30.56
C CYS A 742 29.92 31.24 -31.49
N VAL A 743 28.62 31.52 -31.66
CA VAL A 743 27.68 30.79 -32.51
C VAL A 743 28.03 30.88 -34.00
N TYR A 744 28.63 31.99 -34.43
CA TYR A 744 29.08 32.24 -35.80
C TYR A 744 30.55 31.83 -35.98
N GLN A 745 31.39 31.95 -34.94
CA GLN A 745 32.80 31.57 -35.00
C GLN A 745 33.04 30.04 -34.92
N PHE A 746 32.28 29.31 -34.11
CA PHE A 746 32.57 27.91 -33.79
C PHE A 746 31.49 26.93 -34.28
N LYS A 747 31.90 25.91 -35.05
CA LYS A 747 30.99 24.85 -35.53
C LYS A 747 30.55 23.85 -34.44
N ASN A 748 31.26 23.77 -33.31
CA ASN A 748 30.94 22.86 -32.20
C ASN A 748 30.46 23.64 -30.97
N SER A 749 29.33 23.24 -30.39
CA SER A 749 28.82 23.79 -29.12
C SER A 749 29.66 23.45 -27.88
N ARG A 750 30.81 22.79 -28.05
CA ARG A 750 31.84 22.59 -27.01
C ARG A 750 32.73 23.81 -26.80
N ASP A 751 32.85 24.65 -27.83
CA ASP A 751 33.79 25.76 -27.89
C ASP A 751 33.10 27.11 -27.61
N PHE A 752 31.78 27.08 -27.38
CA PHE A 752 30.97 28.19 -26.93
C PHE A 752 31.28 28.58 -25.48
N CYS A 753 31.33 29.89 -25.19
CA CYS A 753 31.58 30.43 -23.84
C CYS A 753 30.45 30.12 -22.82
N ASP A 754 30.76 30.24 -21.52
CA ASP A 754 29.80 29.97 -20.42
C ASP A 754 28.53 30.87 -20.53
N PHE A 755 28.60 32.05 -21.19
CA PHE A 755 27.44 32.89 -21.55
C PHE A 755 26.54 32.27 -22.65
N CYS A 756 27.11 31.66 -23.68
CA CYS A 756 26.36 31.13 -24.82
C CYS A 756 25.71 29.76 -24.55
N ILE A 757 26.28 28.94 -23.65
CA ILE A 757 25.77 27.60 -23.30
C ILE A 757 24.79 27.54 -22.10
N ARG A 758 24.57 28.68 -21.44
CA ARG A 758 23.73 28.77 -20.24
C ARG A 758 22.25 28.53 -20.56
N SER A 759 21.55 27.88 -19.63
CA SER A 759 20.09 27.96 -19.52
C SER A 759 19.73 28.84 -18.33
N CYS A 760 19.21 30.03 -18.59
CA CYS A 760 18.72 30.91 -17.54
C CYS A 760 17.22 30.67 -17.37
N ARG A 761 16.77 30.16 -16.20
CA ARG A 761 15.32 29.95 -15.91
C ARG A 761 14.48 31.24 -16.05
N LEU A 762 15.12 32.40 -16.15
CA LEU A 762 14.52 33.72 -16.24
C LEU A 762 14.72 34.41 -17.61
N CYS A 763 15.47 33.84 -18.57
CA CYS A 763 15.62 34.44 -19.91
C CYS A 763 16.00 33.43 -21.02
N GLY A 764 15.64 32.16 -20.87
CA GLY A 764 15.96 31.08 -21.83
C GLY A 764 17.43 30.65 -21.78
N GLY A 765 18.34 31.52 -22.24
CA GLY A 765 19.77 31.23 -22.31
C GLY A 765 20.61 32.36 -22.91
N GLY A 766 21.66 32.00 -23.64
CA GLY A 766 22.31 32.86 -24.65
C GLY A 766 21.99 32.36 -26.07
N ASN A 767 22.42 33.09 -27.10
CA ASN A 767 22.10 32.79 -28.51
C ASN A 767 22.44 31.35 -28.94
N GLY A 768 23.53 30.76 -28.41
CA GLY A 768 23.90 29.37 -28.68
C GLY A 768 22.88 28.33 -28.17
N ASN A 769 22.21 28.61 -27.05
CA ASN A 769 21.16 27.75 -26.48
C ASN A 769 19.82 27.89 -27.24
N PHE A 770 19.62 28.97 -28.00
CA PHE A 770 18.48 29.14 -28.92
C PHE A 770 18.68 28.28 -30.19
N GLN A 771 19.87 28.29 -30.80
CA GLN A 771 20.14 27.47 -32.00
C GLN A 771 20.15 25.95 -31.76
N GLU A 772 20.62 25.44 -30.61
CA GLU A 772 20.46 24.00 -30.32
C GLU A 772 18.98 23.61 -30.15
N ALA A 773 18.11 24.53 -29.73
CA ALA A 773 16.67 24.28 -29.61
C ALA A 773 15.90 24.42 -30.94
N ALA A 774 16.36 25.27 -31.86
CA ALA A 774 15.88 25.27 -33.25
C ALA A 774 16.15 23.91 -33.92
N LYS A 775 17.41 23.44 -33.89
CA LYS A 775 17.79 22.11 -34.41
C LYS A 775 17.04 20.95 -33.73
N TYR A 776 16.61 21.13 -32.48
CA TYR A 776 15.80 20.16 -31.77
C TYR A 776 14.33 20.19 -32.22
N LYS A 777 13.76 21.35 -32.58
CA LYS A 777 12.44 21.43 -33.23
C LYS A 777 12.42 20.62 -34.51
N ASP A 778 13.45 20.77 -35.34
CA ASP A 778 13.56 20.05 -36.62
C ASP A 778 13.62 18.52 -36.39
N PHE A 779 14.44 18.06 -35.43
CA PHE A 779 14.49 16.66 -34.98
C PHE A 779 13.14 16.14 -34.42
N LEU A 780 12.34 16.99 -33.78
CA LEU A 780 11.04 16.61 -33.21
C LEU A 780 9.93 16.46 -34.25
N GLU A 781 10.04 17.17 -35.40
CA GLU A 781 9.15 16.95 -36.54
C GLU A 781 9.43 15.58 -37.22
N GLU A 782 10.64 15.03 -37.04
CA GLU A 782 10.99 13.66 -37.43
C GLU A 782 10.67 12.59 -36.33
N SER A 783 10.84 12.92 -35.04
CA SER A 783 10.78 11.94 -33.93
C SER A 783 9.35 11.57 -33.46
N LYS A 784 8.68 10.71 -34.23
CA LYS A 784 7.39 10.09 -33.83
C LYS A 784 7.45 9.28 -32.52
N VAL A 785 8.65 8.85 -32.10
CA VAL A 785 8.86 7.99 -30.93
C VAL A 785 8.64 8.74 -29.62
N ASP A 786 9.14 9.98 -29.51
CA ASP A 786 9.01 10.77 -28.28
C ASP A 786 7.54 11.12 -27.97
N LEU A 787 6.74 11.41 -29.01
CA LEU A 787 5.30 11.65 -28.89
C LEU A 787 4.55 10.40 -28.37
N ALA A 788 4.92 9.21 -28.81
CA ALA A 788 4.36 7.95 -28.32
C ALA A 788 4.77 7.65 -26.87
N MET A 789 6.02 7.96 -26.49
CA MET A 789 6.49 7.83 -25.11
C MET A 789 5.80 8.84 -24.16
N HIS A 790 5.41 10.01 -24.66
CA HIS A 790 4.64 10.98 -23.88
C HIS A 790 3.20 10.51 -23.59
N SER A 791 2.50 9.93 -24.57
CA SER A 791 1.12 9.45 -24.37
C SER A 791 1.03 8.17 -23.53
N LEU A 792 2.10 7.37 -23.47
CA LEU A 792 2.13 6.11 -22.72
C LEU A 792 1.93 6.30 -21.20
N VAL A 793 2.47 7.37 -20.60
CA VAL A 793 2.36 7.60 -19.14
C VAL A 793 0.91 7.73 -18.66
N PRO A 794 0.07 8.65 -19.19
CA PRO A 794 -1.33 8.68 -18.79
C PRO A 794 -2.05 7.36 -19.09
N MET A 795 -1.76 6.70 -20.23
CA MET A 795 -2.36 5.40 -20.54
C MET A 795 -2.07 4.33 -19.46
N VAL A 796 -0.87 4.30 -18.86
CA VAL A 796 -0.57 3.40 -17.74
C VAL A 796 -1.47 3.67 -16.53
N PHE A 797 -1.66 4.94 -16.14
CA PHE A 797 -2.57 5.27 -15.03
C PHE A 797 -4.02 4.89 -15.33
N GLN A 798 -4.47 5.04 -16.57
CA GLN A 798 -5.80 4.60 -17.03
C GLN A 798 -5.93 3.07 -17.01
N ILE A 799 -4.90 2.32 -17.43
CA ILE A 799 -4.86 0.85 -17.38
C ILE A 799 -4.87 0.37 -15.93
N CYS A 800 -4.06 0.96 -15.04
CA CYS A 800 -4.08 0.61 -13.62
C CYS A 800 -5.43 0.93 -12.96
N ALA A 801 -6.08 2.05 -13.32
CA ALA A 801 -7.43 2.34 -12.86
C ALA A 801 -8.46 1.31 -13.34
N ALA A 802 -8.40 0.90 -14.61
CA ALA A 802 -9.28 -0.13 -15.17
C ALA A 802 -9.07 -1.50 -14.50
N VAL A 803 -7.81 -1.92 -14.31
CA VAL A 803 -7.47 -3.17 -13.60
C VAL A 803 -7.97 -3.13 -12.15
N GLN A 804 -7.84 -2.00 -11.45
CA GLN A 804 -8.38 -1.85 -10.10
C GLN A 804 -9.91 -1.94 -10.06
N VAL A 805 -10.63 -1.43 -11.06
CA VAL A 805 -12.10 -1.55 -11.11
C VAL A 805 -12.54 -2.98 -11.46
N THR A 806 -11.92 -3.64 -12.43
CA THR A 806 -12.31 -5.00 -12.85
C THR A 806 -11.97 -6.05 -11.79
N TYR A 807 -10.75 -6.00 -11.24
CA TYR A 807 -10.22 -7.06 -10.37
C TYR A 807 -10.17 -6.67 -8.89
N GLY A 808 -10.05 -5.38 -8.57
CA GLY A 808 -9.83 -4.90 -7.19
C GLY A 808 -11.01 -5.14 -6.24
N PHE A 809 -12.22 -5.36 -6.75
CA PHE A 809 -13.37 -5.76 -5.93
C PHE A 809 -13.26 -7.19 -5.38
N HIS A 810 -12.53 -8.07 -6.08
CA HIS A 810 -12.23 -9.43 -5.61
C HIS A 810 -10.83 -9.51 -4.96
N ARG A 811 -9.90 -8.63 -5.37
CA ARG A 811 -8.50 -8.62 -4.91
C ARG A 811 -8.10 -7.21 -4.45
N ALA A 812 -8.64 -6.79 -3.31
CA ALA A 812 -8.47 -5.43 -2.77
C ALA A 812 -7.00 -5.02 -2.58
N TYR A 813 -6.12 -5.99 -2.34
CA TYR A 813 -4.67 -5.83 -2.25
C TYR A 813 -3.97 -5.37 -3.54
N LEU A 814 -4.64 -5.33 -4.70
CA LEU A 814 -4.02 -4.97 -6.00
C LEU A 814 -3.33 -3.59 -6.03
N SER A 815 -3.71 -2.64 -5.17
CA SER A 815 -3.02 -1.36 -5.03
C SER A 815 -1.54 -1.51 -4.65
N PHE A 816 -1.17 -2.61 -3.99
CA PHE A 816 0.21 -3.00 -3.67
C PHE A 816 1.06 -3.24 -4.93
N TYR A 817 0.50 -3.84 -5.97
CA TYR A 817 1.21 -4.16 -7.22
C TYR A 817 1.09 -3.06 -8.28
N LEU A 818 -0.04 -2.36 -8.31
CA LEU A 818 -0.29 -1.29 -9.29
C LEU A 818 0.51 0.00 -8.96
N THR A 819 0.73 0.32 -7.68
CA THR A 819 1.51 1.52 -7.32
C THR A 819 2.98 1.42 -7.76
N PRO A 820 3.72 0.33 -7.53
CA PRO A 820 5.05 0.13 -8.10
C PRO A 820 5.10 0.29 -9.62
N ALA A 821 4.13 -0.25 -10.37
CA ALA A 821 4.08 -0.08 -11.82
C ALA A 821 3.95 1.41 -12.22
N CYS A 822 3.03 2.14 -11.58
CA CYS A 822 2.86 3.59 -11.79
C CYS A 822 4.14 4.38 -11.44
N VAL A 823 4.80 4.04 -10.33
CA VAL A 823 6.03 4.70 -9.86
C VAL A 823 7.21 4.42 -10.80
N VAL A 824 7.40 3.17 -11.23
CA VAL A 824 8.42 2.79 -12.21
C VAL A 824 8.23 3.54 -13.53
N VAL A 825 7.00 3.64 -14.03
CA VAL A 825 6.70 4.37 -15.27
C VAL A 825 6.96 5.88 -15.16
N LEU A 826 6.62 6.53 -14.03
CA LEU A 826 6.97 7.93 -13.80
C LEU A 826 8.50 8.16 -13.68
N ILE A 827 9.23 7.22 -13.05
CA ILE A 827 10.70 7.28 -12.98
C ILE A 827 11.32 7.08 -14.37
N ILE A 828 10.87 6.09 -15.14
CA ILE A 828 11.33 5.83 -16.51
C ILE A 828 11.08 7.05 -17.40
N TYR A 829 9.90 7.67 -17.34
CA TYR A 829 9.62 8.92 -18.06
C TYR A 829 10.61 10.03 -17.69
N HIS A 830 10.87 10.26 -16.39
CA HIS A 830 11.79 11.31 -15.91
C HIS A 830 13.27 11.03 -16.25
N VAL A 831 13.64 9.77 -16.56
CA VAL A 831 15.02 9.35 -16.87
C VAL A 831 15.27 9.24 -18.37
N VAL A 832 14.37 8.58 -19.11
CA VAL A 832 14.48 8.34 -20.55
C VAL A 832 14.19 9.60 -21.34
N LEU A 833 13.08 10.28 -21.06
CA LEU A 833 12.74 11.58 -21.66
C LEU A 833 13.44 12.71 -20.92
N ARG A 834 14.75 12.60 -20.69
CA ARG A 834 15.57 13.67 -20.12
C ARG A 834 16.57 14.17 -21.14
N HIS A 835 16.38 15.42 -21.58
CA HIS A 835 17.13 16.00 -22.69
C HIS A 835 18.67 15.82 -22.54
N PRO A 836 19.41 15.45 -23.61
CA PRO A 836 20.84 15.20 -23.51
C PRO A 836 21.66 16.38 -22.93
N ILE A 837 21.20 17.62 -23.11
CA ILE A 837 21.80 18.81 -22.49
C ILE A 837 21.57 18.83 -20.96
N GLU A 838 20.38 18.46 -20.47
CA GLU A 838 20.09 18.31 -19.03
C GLU A 838 21.00 17.23 -18.39
N ALA A 839 21.08 16.06 -19.02
CA ALA A 839 21.96 14.98 -18.58
C ALA A 839 23.45 15.41 -18.57
N ARG A 840 23.89 16.12 -19.62
CA ARG A 840 25.25 16.69 -19.71
C ARG A 840 25.48 17.80 -18.69
N ARG A 841 24.48 18.65 -18.38
CA ARG A 841 24.51 19.67 -17.32
C ARG A 841 24.63 19.03 -15.94
N LEU A 842 23.90 17.95 -15.63
CA LEU A 842 24.04 17.20 -14.38
C LEU A 842 25.43 16.56 -14.26
N LYS A 843 25.91 15.89 -15.30
CA LYS A 843 27.26 15.31 -15.38
C LYS A 843 28.36 16.38 -15.20
N ASN A 844 28.16 17.57 -15.75
CA ASN A 844 29.06 18.72 -15.56
C ASN A 844 28.94 19.38 -14.18
N LYS A 845 27.74 19.41 -13.56
CA LYS A 845 27.51 19.92 -12.19
C LYS A 845 28.12 18.97 -11.13
N GLN A 846 28.09 17.66 -11.38
CA GLN A 846 28.84 16.65 -10.63
C GLN A 846 30.36 16.83 -10.81
N ARG A 847 30.85 17.01 -12.05
CA ARG A 847 32.28 17.29 -12.34
C ARG A 847 32.79 18.59 -11.70
N LYS A 848 32.06 19.73 -11.80
CA LYS A 848 32.42 21.00 -11.13
C LYS A 848 32.41 20.83 -9.59
N LYS A 849 31.54 19.97 -9.01
CA LYS A 849 31.59 19.60 -7.58
C LYS A 849 32.83 18.78 -7.19
N THR A 850 33.22 17.77 -7.97
CA THR A 850 34.42 16.96 -7.67
C THR A 850 35.73 17.72 -7.90
N THR A 851 35.80 18.64 -8.86
CA THR A 851 36.96 19.54 -9.02
C THR A 851 37.09 20.55 -7.87
N LYS A 852 36.00 21.14 -7.37
CA LYS A 852 36.07 21.95 -6.13
C LYS A 852 36.57 21.13 -4.94
N LYS A 853 36.11 19.88 -4.77
CA LYS A 853 36.58 19.00 -3.67
C LYS A 853 38.07 18.60 -3.80
N LYS A 854 38.62 18.46 -5.02
CA LYS A 854 40.07 18.30 -5.24
C LYS A 854 40.86 19.59 -4.95
N LYS A 855 40.38 20.77 -5.39
CA LYS A 855 41.06 22.05 -5.13
C LYS A 855 41.07 22.45 -3.64
N SER A 856 40.07 22.06 -2.84
CA SER A 856 40.13 22.23 -1.38
C SER A 856 41.17 21.32 -0.73
N ALA A 857 41.27 20.05 -1.16
CA ALA A 857 42.24 19.09 -0.64
C ALA A 857 43.70 19.40 -1.01
N SER A 858 43.96 20.12 -2.11
CA SER A 858 45.30 20.62 -2.42
C SER A 858 45.67 21.86 -1.59
N LYS A 859 44.71 22.77 -1.32
CA LYS A 859 44.97 23.94 -0.46
C LYS A 859 45.25 23.58 1.01
N SER A 860 44.73 22.45 1.52
CA SER A 860 45.08 21.98 2.87
C SER A 860 46.45 21.30 2.94
N LYS A 861 47.08 20.92 1.81
CA LYS A 861 48.43 20.32 1.77
C LYS A 861 49.57 21.31 1.54
N SER A 862 49.29 22.58 1.22
CA SER A 862 50.33 23.61 0.97
C SER A 862 50.50 24.60 2.13
N LYS A 863 50.12 24.23 3.36
CA LYS A 863 50.22 25.12 4.53
C LYS A 863 50.73 24.39 5.79
N THR A 864 51.81 23.64 5.63
CA THR A 864 52.60 23.07 6.74
C THR A 864 54.08 23.04 6.32
N THR A 865 54.97 23.16 7.31
CA THR A 865 56.43 22.92 7.21
C THR A 865 57.25 23.97 6.43
N THR A 866 57.66 25.05 7.12
CA THR A 866 58.97 25.68 6.87
C THR A 866 59.48 26.39 8.13
N THR A 867 60.44 25.79 8.83
CA THR A 867 61.19 26.42 9.94
C THR A 867 62.50 25.66 10.13
N SER A 868 63.65 26.36 10.10
CA SER A 868 65.01 25.94 10.54
C SER A 868 65.64 24.67 9.92
N ASN A 869 66.96 24.55 9.69
CA ASN A 869 68.04 25.54 9.75
C ASN A 869 69.22 25.16 8.82
N THR A 870 69.99 26.18 8.44
CA THR A 870 71.41 26.26 8.06
C THR A 870 72.31 25.00 8.05
N SER A 871 72.98 24.69 6.92
CA SER A 871 74.47 24.59 6.83
C SER A 871 75.06 24.33 5.42
N SER A 872 76.24 24.94 5.17
CA SER A 872 77.42 24.44 4.42
C SER A 872 77.43 24.08 2.90
N THR A 873 78.36 24.74 2.19
CA THR A 873 79.31 24.24 1.14
C THR A 873 78.86 23.76 -0.26
N THR A 874 79.03 24.65 -1.25
CA THR A 874 79.94 24.57 -2.43
C THR A 874 80.09 23.31 -3.32
N ASN A 875 80.16 23.60 -4.63
CA ASN A 875 80.87 22.93 -5.76
C ASN A 875 80.28 21.70 -6.50
N GLU A 876 79.76 22.01 -7.71
CA GLU A 876 80.43 21.71 -9.00
C GLU A 876 80.30 20.33 -9.72
N THR A 877 80.36 20.39 -11.06
CA THR A 877 80.76 19.35 -12.05
C THR A 877 79.84 18.17 -12.48
N THR A 878 79.38 18.28 -13.74
CA THR A 878 79.40 17.26 -14.84
C THR A 878 78.58 15.95 -14.85
N THR A 879 77.55 15.95 -15.70
CA THR A 879 77.25 14.98 -16.81
C THR A 879 77.13 13.46 -16.59
N ARG A 880 76.08 12.87 -17.20
CA ARG A 880 76.21 12.00 -18.42
C ARG A 880 74.86 11.59 -19.06
N ASN A 881 74.78 11.70 -20.40
CA ASN A 881 74.14 10.81 -21.42
C ASN A 881 72.68 10.28 -21.24
N LYS A 882 71.85 10.05 -22.29
CA LYS A 882 71.97 10.23 -23.76
C LYS A 882 70.57 10.23 -24.47
N LYS A 883 70.46 10.99 -25.58
CA LYS A 883 69.85 10.74 -26.93
C LYS A 883 68.92 9.50 -27.14
N LYS A 884 67.90 9.47 -28.06
CA LYS A 884 67.42 10.40 -29.13
C LYS A 884 66.02 10.01 -29.72
N LYS A 885 65.19 11.02 -30.03
CA LYS A 885 64.28 11.26 -31.20
C LYS A 885 63.91 10.15 -32.26
N LYS A 886 62.58 10.03 -32.50
CA LYS A 886 61.78 10.09 -33.79
C LYS A 886 61.65 8.92 -34.82
N ARG A 887 60.37 8.67 -35.23
CA ARG A 887 59.82 8.20 -36.57
C ARG A 887 60.19 6.74 -37.02
N LYS A 888 59.46 5.99 -37.87
CA LYS A 888 58.28 6.21 -38.78
C LYS A 888 57.62 4.85 -39.23
N SER A 889 56.33 4.86 -39.63
CA SER A 889 55.64 4.09 -40.72
C SER A 889 55.76 2.55 -40.97
N GLY A 890 54.59 1.90 -41.18
CA GLY A 890 54.37 0.70 -42.05
C GLY A 890 54.55 -0.70 -41.42
N THR A 891 54.02 -1.83 -41.91
CA THR A 891 52.91 -2.18 -42.87
C THR A 891 52.53 -3.69 -42.65
N SER A 892 51.41 -4.20 -43.19
CA SER A 892 51.12 -5.60 -43.70
C SER A 892 51.90 -6.85 -43.16
N SER A 893 51.35 -8.06 -42.98
CA SER A 893 50.02 -8.69 -43.28
C SER A 893 49.99 -10.21 -42.87
N THR A 894 48.88 -10.92 -43.17
CA THR A 894 48.66 -12.41 -43.27
C THR A 894 48.30 -13.20 -41.99
N SER A 895 47.48 -14.29 -42.01
CA SER A 895 46.43 -14.78 -42.97
C SER A 895 45.66 -16.00 -42.39
N SER A 896 44.65 -16.52 -43.12
CA SER A 896 43.84 -17.77 -42.94
C SER A 896 42.65 -17.72 -41.94
N ALA A 897 41.49 -18.38 -42.16
CA ALA A 897 40.85 -18.93 -43.37
C ALA A 897 39.30 -19.07 -43.20
N SER A 898 38.54 -19.22 -44.30
CA SER A 898 37.06 -19.37 -44.38
C SER A 898 36.61 -20.86 -44.48
N PRO A 899 35.29 -21.23 -44.55
CA PRO A 899 34.27 -20.89 -45.58
C PRO A 899 33.06 -20.07 -45.03
N LEU A 900 32.23 -19.32 -45.79
CA LEU A 900 31.28 -19.61 -46.91
C LEU A 900 30.04 -20.44 -46.49
N ILE A 901 28.84 -20.26 -47.07
CA ILE A 901 28.38 -19.41 -48.21
C ILE A 901 27.46 -18.27 -47.66
N GLU A 902 26.33 -17.71 -48.13
CA GLU A 902 25.40 -17.61 -49.30
C GLU A 902 24.44 -16.40 -48.97
N GLU A 903 23.74 -15.60 -49.80
CA GLU A 903 23.67 -15.25 -51.24
C GLU A 903 23.05 -13.81 -51.36
N VAL A 904 22.61 -13.31 -52.54
CA VAL A 904 21.99 -11.97 -52.75
C VAL A 904 20.98 -11.93 -53.93
N SER A 905 19.75 -11.45 -53.70
CA SER A 905 18.88 -10.85 -54.73
C SER A 905 17.87 -9.84 -54.11
N ALA A 906 17.38 -8.79 -54.78
CA ALA A 906 17.58 -8.33 -56.16
C ALA A 906 17.65 -6.79 -56.27
N SER A 907 17.89 -6.29 -57.49
CA SER A 907 17.86 -4.89 -57.95
C SER A 907 16.45 -4.26 -57.89
N SER A 908 16.25 -2.94 -58.11
CA SER A 908 17.09 -1.93 -58.79
C SER A 908 16.96 -0.53 -58.19
#